data_AF-A0A7Z9NR33-F1
#
_entry.id   AF-A0A7Z9NR33-F1
#
_cell.length_a   1.000
_cell.length_b   1.000
_cell.length_c   1.000
_cell.angle_alpha   90.00
_cell.angle_beta   90.00
_cell.angle_gamma   90.00
#
_symmetry.space_group_name_H-M   'P 1'
#
loop_
_entity.id
_entity.type
_entity.pdbx_description
1 polymer ?
#
loop_
_entity_poly.entity_id
_entity_poly.type
_entity_poly.pdbx_seq_one_letter_code
_entity_poly.pdbx_strand_id
1 'polypeptide(L)'
;MHRVATKPGDLDSEKNFESGPYSARQTPADILFISTADTELSGLAQVWGKRFRKKASPTLRLMQANPLQHPDAAEHYADHVLCKARLAIFRLHGGYGYFPHLLDEILHIKSHGAKTRILVLPGTDEWDPELMKFNDYAEPLVRQMFTYFREGGVENMERAAEAVEMLLENKTKDFPEAVIVPTFGWRTNKSKISNQKSASGRVWITFYRALQQTGDMAVVEALTEALKKHGLEVSGFYAYSLREPEAQEELLRKAEKEPPDAILTMQSFSIGCMDEGDKARLSFLERLNCPVIQVPTSTEDREAWLKNPRGFSASNAAMSVVLPETDGRLFSTVVGFKQEQEAAPELEFHSKRLAPDVKQIAHVAELTANWVRLRRTANSEKRVAIILANYPNKDSRLGNGVGLDTPASVIAFLKDLGKRGYCISFFPGTESDSTGEDLGAKIPETGDELIRILQAGITNDAELSYGKTPEQGISRKRLFAMIDALLAPDLPAEKSQATLAKQWTHEVADFIPVAGKRFGNIFIGIQPQRGFGLQTQAIYHDPALSPPPEYLAFYQWIREDFDAHAVIHFGKHGNLEWLPGRSIALGSDDFPQIALKTLPNLYPFIVNDPGEGAQAKRRSSAVIVDHLTPPLTRAGLYEELDRAERLLEEHAHCETLYPERAHELEHEIEHLLEHVDWSAELPEDEDQLNALSSHLCELKESQIRSGLHIFGQLPEGEKRIDFLLSLLRMPSVERPGLLQALLGKEPDFDLDTLSIRERDEIEQQARDWIKDEVSLTLNQTKKSEIRKQALHPTSEISRWLHETLLPRFKRCADETRSLALALEGRFVSPGPSGAPTRGRIDVLPTGRNFYSVDPRVIPTQTAWRCGQALAEELIERYRADHGEFPKTTALVIWGTSNMRTGGDDIAQALALWGCEPVWEPVSGRVVDFEILPLSVLGRPRVDVVLRVSGMFRDSFGDVMRLLSTVPKRLAELDEPEEMNPVRAAWLSDQERLKSTGVSAENAKRLAELRVFSSGPGAYGTGLLPLIDAGNWETRGDLTEVFLKWGGHAYDSDGTSSEEINLLRQRLSTVEIVHQNQDNREHDILDSDDYFQFQGGLQAA
;
A
#
# COMPACT_ATOMS: atom_id res chain seq x y z
N MET A 1 5.34 27.16 29.69
CA MET A 1 6.49 26.27 29.94
C MET A 1 7.50 26.52 28.83
N HIS A 2 8.67 27.08 29.15
CA HIS A 2 9.74 27.24 28.15
C HIS A 2 10.22 25.85 27.74
N ARG A 3 10.02 25.46 26.47
CA ARG A 3 10.56 24.21 25.91
C ARG A 3 12.08 24.21 26.17
N VAL A 4 12.54 23.27 26.99
CA VAL A 4 13.97 22.95 27.13
C VAL A 4 14.47 22.59 25.72
N ALA A 5 15.69 23.02 25.37
CA ALA A 5 16.24 22.80 24.03
C ALA A 5 16.27 21.30 23.69
N THR A 6 15.44 20.88 22.74
CA THR A 6 15.45 19.54 22.13
C THR A 6 16.50 19.50 21.00
N LYS A 7 17.05 18.31 20.74
CA LYS A 7 18.05 18.13 19.66
C LYS A 7 17.35 17.52 18.43
N PRO A 8 17.54 18.09 17.21
CA PRO A 8 16.98 17.51 15.98
C PRO A 8 17.66 16.17 15.64
N GLY A 9 16.94 15.32 14.90
CA GLY A 9 17.43 14.04 14.38
C GLY A 9 18.30 14.16 13.12
N ASP A 10 18.17 15.29 12.40
CA ASP A 10 18.90 15.67 11.19
C ASP A 10 18.65 14.74 9.98
N LEU A 11 17.42 14.23 9.82
CA LEU A 11 17.04 13.25 8.79
C LEU A 11 17.36 13.68 7.34
N ASP A 12 17.29 14.97 7.04
CA ASP A 12 17.49 15.54 5.69
C ASP A 12 18.94 15.93 5.38
N SER A 13 19.80 16.07 6.39
CA SER A 13 21.20 16.41 6.20
C SER A 13 21.98 15.29 5.48
N GLU A 14 21.63 14.02 5.73
CA GLU A 14 22.25 12.86 5.10
C GLU A 14 21.94 12.75 3.60
N LYS A 15 20.79 13.26 3.12
CA LYS A 15 20.45 13.28 1.68
C LYS A 15 21.37 14.18 0.85
N ASN A 16 21.87 15.26 1.45
CA ASN A 16 22.60 16.29 0.72
C ASN A 16 24.13 16.07 0.72
N PHE A 17 24.63 15.10 1.50
CA PHE A 17 26.06 14.85 1.64
C PHE A 17 26.62 13.78 0.66
N GLU A 18 25.79 12.97 0.02
CA GLU A 18 26.25 11.87 -0.87
C GLU A 18 26.51 12.26 -2.33
N SER A 19 26.10 13.45 -2.77
CA SER A 19 26.51 14.00 -4.07
C SER A 19 27.80 14.82 -3.91
N GLY A 20 28.93 14.20 -4.28
CA GLY A 20 30.31 14.66 -4.04
C GLY A 20 30.74 16.08 -4.48
N PRO A 21 32.04 16.41 -4.29
CA PRO A 21 32.52 17.77 -4.07
C PRO A 21 32.55 18.65 -5.33
N TYR A 22 32.16 19.92 -5.13
CA TYR A 22 32.21 21.08 -6.01
C TYR A 22 33.12 20.99 -7.24
N SER A 23 32.53 20.78 -8.41
CA SER A 23 33.20 20.94 -9.69
C SER A 23 32.17 21.15 -10.81
N ALA A 24 31.60 22.36 -10.89
CA ALA A 24 30.95 22.86 -12.11
C ALA A 24 32.03 23.17 -13.19
N ARG A 25 32.83 22.16 -13.57
CA ARG A 25 33.90 22.29 -14.57
C ARG A 25 33.32 22.08 -15.97
N GLN A 26 32.86 23.17 -16.58
CA GLN A 26 32.47 23.22 -18.00
C GLN A 26 33.44 24.13 -18.76
N THR A 27 33.78 23.80 -20.01
CA THR A 27 34.61 24.67 -20.85
C THR A 27 33.81 25.81 -21.48
N PRO A 28 34.45 26.97 -21.79
CA PRO A 28 33.76 28.10 -22.42
C PRO A 28 33.19 27.78 -23.81
N ALA A 29 32.05 28.39 -24.15
CA ALA A 29 31.41 28.30 -25.47
C ALA A 29 30.78 29.61 -25.91
N ASP A 30 30.46 29.72 -27.20
CA ASP A 30 29.81 30.91 -27.77
C ASP A 30 28.41 31.14 -27.16
N ILE A 31 27.66 30.07 -26.91
CA ILE A 31 26.31 30.07 -26.35
C ILE A 31 26.31 29.21 -25.08
N LEU A 32 25.87 29.81 -23.97
CA LEU A 32 25.58 29.11 -22.72
C LEU A 32 24.08 29.11 -22.46
N PHE A 33 23.51 27.95 -22.16
CA PHE A 33 22.14 27.84 -21.65
C PHE A 33 22.15 27.18 -20.27
N ILE A 34 21.78 27.93 -19.25
CA ILE A 34 21.77 27.51 -17.86
C ILE A 34 20.31 27.41 -17.41
N SER A 35 19.88 26.25 -16.96
CA SER A 35 18.51 26.04 -16.48
C SER A 35 18.47 25.22 -15.21
N THR A 36 17.44 25.48 -14.40
CA THR A 36 17.09 24.65 -13.24
C THR A 36 16.41 23.34 -13.66
N ALA A 37 15.81 23.28 -14.85
CA ALA A 37 15.01 22.15 -15.32
C ALA A 37 15.76 21.23 -16.29
N ASP A 38 16.13 20.03 -15.84
CA ASP A 38 16.79 18.98 -16.66
C ASP A 38 15.98 18.59 -17.92
N THR A 39 14.66 18.59 -17.81
CA THR A 39 13.75 18.23 -18.89
C THR A 39 13.81 19.23 -20.04
N GLU A 40 13.98 20.51 -19.73
CA GLU A 40 14.20 21.56 -20.73
C GLU A 40 15.57 21.41 -21.38
N LEU A 41 16.63 21.26 -20.58
CA LEU A 41 17.99 21.06 -21.09
C LEU A 41 18.07 19.85 -22.02
N SER A 42 17.35 18.77 -21.70
CA SER A 42 17.27 17.58 -22.53
C SER A 42 16.52 17.81 -23.85
N GLY A 43 15.43 18.59 -23.83
CA GLY A 43 14.75 19.03 -25.05
C GLY A 43 15.64 19.90 -25.94
N LEU A 44 16.39 20.83 -25.34
CA LEU A 44 17.35 21.67 -26.05
C LEU A 44 18.51 20.86 -26.62
N ALA A 45 19.04 19.89 -25.88
CA ALA A 45 20.07 18.98 -26.40
C ALA A 45 19.60 18.25 -27.67
N GLN A 46 18.33 17.86 -27.75
CA GLN A 46 17.77 17.22 -28.95
C GLN A 46 17.63 18.18 -30.13
N VAL A 47 17.08 19.37 -29.89
CA VAL A 47 16.72 20.33 -30.96
C VAL A 47 17.93 21.20 -31.32
N TRP A 48 18.47 21.90 -30.34
CA TRP A 48 19.61 22.80 -30.51
C TRP A 48 20.90 22.02 -30.72
N GLY A 49 21.11 20.90 -30.03
CA GLY A 49 22.30 20.07 -30.23
C GLY A 49 22.44 19.62 -31.69
N LYS A 50 21.37 19.14 -32.34
CA LYS A 50 21.40 18.79 -33.77
C LYS A 50 21.68 19.99 -34.69
N ARG A 51 21.20 21.18 -34.31
CA ARG A 51 21.35 22.41 -35.09
C ARG A 51 22.78 22.99 -34.98
N PHE A 52 23.32 23.05 -33.77
CA PHE A 52 24.63 23.65 -33.50
C PHE A 52 25.79 22.66 -33.64
N ARG A 53 25.59 21.33 -33.49
CA ARG A 53 26.62 20.30 -33.76
C ARG A 53 27.12 20.32 -35.21
N LYS A 54 26.27 20.72 -36.16
CA LYS A 54 26.63 20.80 -37.59
C LYS A 54 27.51 22.01 -37.94
N LYS A 55 27.68 22.96 -37.02
CA LYS A 55 28.46 24.18 -37.21
C LYS A 55 29.74 24.07 -36.37
N ALA A 56 30.90 24.41 -36.93
CA ALA A 56 32.13 24.53 -36.14
C ALA A 56 32.09 25.74 -35.18
N SER A 57 31.25 26.73 -35.48
CA SER A 57 30.91 27.88 -34.64
C SER A 57 29.54 28.43 -35.12
N PRO A 58 28.64 28.88 -34.23
CA PRO A 58 28.82 29.01 -32.78
C PRO A 58 28.70 27.68 -32.02
N THR A 59 29.51 27.54 -30.97
CA THR A 59 29.49 26.41 -30.02
C THR A 59 28.42 26.59 -28.94
N LEU A 60 27.78 25.50 -28.51
CA LEU A 60 26.72 25.49 -27.48
C LEU A 60 27.15 24.65 -26.27
N ARG A 61 26.78 25.10 -25.07
CA ARG A 61 26.91 24.36 -23.82
C ARG A 61 25.64 24.49 -22.99
N LEU A 62 25.28 23.41 -22.31
CA LEU A 62 24.09 23.31 -21.47
C LEU A 62 24.52 23.03 -20.03
N MET A 63 23.95 23.70 -19.04
CA MET A 63 24.36 23.56 -17.63
C MET A 63 23.15 23.53 -16.70
N GLN A 64 23.17 22.61 -15.73
CA GLN A 64 22.19 22.54 -14.66
C GLN A 64 22.55 23.58 -13.58
N ALA A 65 21.58 24.36 -13.13
CA ALA A 65 21.83 25.54 -12.30
C ALA A 65 22.10 25.26 -10.80
N ASN A 66 21.65 24.15 -10.22
CA ASN A 66 21.73 23.87 -8.78
C ASN A 66 23.15 23.95 -8.20
N PRO A 67 24.22 23.43 -8.86
CA PRO A 67 25.58 23.61 -8.36
C PRO A 67 25.97 25.09 -8.19
N LEU A 68 25.37 25.99 -8.96
CA LEU A 68 25.63 27.44 -8.93
C LEU A 68 24.84 28.16 -7.82
N GLN A 69 24.10 27.44 -6.97
CA GLN A 69 23.58 28.00 -5.71
C GLN A 69 24.71 28.27 -4.72
N HIS A 70 25.78 27.49 -4.81
CA HIS A 70 26.93 27.67 -3.93
C HIS A 70 27.77 28.88 -4.40
N PRO A 71 28.11 29.83 -3.52
CA PRO A 71 28.83 31.05 -3.88
C PRO A 71 30.13 30.77 -4.66
N ASP A 72 31.00 29.91 -4.15
CA ASP A 72 32.30 29.60 -4.78
C ASP A 72 32.14 28.99 -6.18
N ALA A 73 31.09 28.19 -6.39
CA ALA A 73 30.83 27.58 -7.68
C ALA A 73 30.29 28.61 -8.68
N ALA A 74 29.45 29.55 -8.23
CA ALA A 74 28.93 30.64 -9.04
C ALA A 74 30.04 31.61 -9.48
N GLU A 75 30.90 32.04 -8.56
CA GLU A 75 32.04 32.94 -8.84
C GLU A 75 33.02 32.29 -9.83
N HIS A 76 33.44 31.05 -9.56
CA HIS A 76 34.32 30.32 -10.47
C HIS A 76 33.74 30.18 -11.88
N TYR A 77 32.45 29.86 -11.97
CA TYR A 77 31.76 29.72 -13.25
C TYR A 77 31.64 31.07 -13.99
N ALA A 78 31.38 32.16 -13.28
CA ALA A 78 31.31 33.51 -13.84
C ALA A 78 32.65 33.94 -14.46
N ASP A 79 33.74 33.77 -13.72
CA ASP A 79 35.09 34.23 -14.08
C ASP A 79 35.76 33.42 -15.19
N HIS A 80 35.49 32.11 -15.24
CA HIS A 80 36.21 31.23 -16.17
C HIS A 80 35.42 30.82 -17.41
N VAL A 81 34.08 30.78 -17.31
CA VAL A 81 33.17 30.28 -18.33
C VAL A 81 32.28 31.40 -18.88
N LEU A 82 31.53 32.08 -18.02
CA LEU A 82 30.51 33.05 -18.42
C LEU A 82 31.08 34.29 -19.13
N CYS A 83 32.20 34.82 -18.62
CA CYS A 83 32.84 36.03 -19.17
C CYS A 83 33.36 35.87 -20.61
N LYS A 84 33.53 34.61 -21.08
CA LYS A 84 34.03 34.27 -22.41
C LYS A 84 32.92 33.97 -23.43
N ALA A 85 31.67 33.84 -23.00
CA ALA A 85 30.56 33.55 -23.90
C ALA A 85 30.14 34.75 -24.74
N ARG A 86 29.52 34.52 -25.90
CA ARG A 86 28.92 35.59 -26.73
C ARG A 86 27.48 35.87 -26.32
N LEU A 87 26.78 34.86 -25.83
CA LEU A 87 25.42 34.92 -25.31
C LEU A 87 25.26 33.89 -24.19
N ALA A 88 24.72 34.32 -23.04
CA ALA A 88 24.32 33.42 -21.97
C ALA A 88 22.84 33.61 -21.65
N ILE A 89 22.12 32.49 -21.63
CA ILE A 89 20.69 32.42 -21.38
C ILE A 89 20.49 31.68 -20.06
N PHE A 90 19.77 32.31 -19.13
CA PHE A 90 19.45 31.76 -17.82
C PHE A 90 17.95 31.55 -17.71
N ARG A 91 17.53 30.36 -17.27
CA ARG A 91 16.14 30.07 -16.91
C ARG A 91 16.05 29.48 -15.50
N LEU A 92 15.71 30.33 -14.53
CA LEU A 92 15.91 30.04 -13.11
C LEU A 92 14.58 29.99 -12.36
N HIS A 93 14.26 28.85 -11.75
CA HIS A 93 13.20 28.77 -10.75
C HIS A 93 13.62 29.47 -9.45
N GLY A 94 12.71 30.23 -8.85
CA GLY A 94 12.96 31.01 -7.63
C GLY A 94 13.68 32.35 -7.84
N GLY A 95 14.15 32.63 -9.06
CA GLY A 95 14.73 33.92 -9.44
C GLY A 95 15.85 34.36 -8.49
N TYR A 96 15.84 35.65 -8.12
CA TYR A 96 16.85 36.23 -7.23
C TYR A 96 16.83 35.66 -5.82
N GLY A 97 15.67 35.25 -5.31
CA GLY A 97 15.56 34.67 -3.95
C GLY A 97 16.32 33.36 -3.79
N TYR A 98 16.52 32.61 -4.88
CA TYR A 98 17.17 31.30 -4.85
C TYR A 98 18.59 31.30 -5.44
N PHE A 99 18.91 32.26 -6.32
CA PHE A 99 20.24 32.41 -6.94
C PHE A 99 20.82 33.83 -6.79
N PRO A 100 20.88 34.41 -5.57
CA PRO A 100 21.32 35.80 -5.40
C PRO A 100 22.77 36.00 -5.85
N HIS A 101 23.68 35.12 -5.41
CA HIS A 101 25.11 35.22 -5.73
C HIS A 101 25.39 35.10 -7.24
N LEU A 102 24.76 34.14 -7.93
CA LEU A 102 24.93 33.98 -9.37
C LEU A 102 24.50 35.23 -10.15
N LEU A 103 23.37 35.85 -9.77
CA LEU A 103 22.85 37.04 -10.44
C LEU A 103 23.67 38.30 -10.13
N ASP A 104 24.21 38.41 -8.91
CA ASP A 104 25.15 39.49 -8.56
C ASP A 104 26.46 39.38 -9.34
N GLU A 105 26.98 38.16 -9.51
CA GLU A 105 28.19 37.91 -10.32
C GLU A 105 28.00 38.29 -11.80
N ILE A 106 26.79 38.14 -12.36
CA ILE A 106 26.47 38.63 -13.71
C ILE A 106 26.70 40.15 -13.81
N LEU A 107 26.26 40.93 -12.82
CA LEU A 107 26.48 42.37 -12.78
C LEU A 107 27.96 42.70 -12.55
N HIS A 108 28.63 41.90 -11.70
CA HIS A 108 30.05 42.05 -11.40
C HIS A 108 30.91 41.93 -12.67
N ILE A 109 30.80 40.84 -13.43
CA ILE A 109 31.59 40.63 -14.66
C ILE A 109 31.30 41.69 -15.73
N LYS A 110 30.07 42.22 -15.76
CA LYS A 110 29.67 43.30 -16.67
C LYS A 110 30.35 44.62 -16.35
N SER A 111 30.42 44.97 -15.07
CA SER A 111 31.14 46.17 -14.61
C SER A 111 32.64 46.12 -14.92
N HIS A 112 33.20 44.90 -15.03
CA HIS A 112 34.60 44.64 -15.36
C HIS A 112 34.87 44.46 -16.88
N GLY A 113 33.91 44.80 -17.74
CA GLY A 113 34.11 44.89 -19.19
C GLY A 113 33.84 43.61 -19.98
N ALA A 114 33.16 42.61 -19.40
CA ALA A 114 32.73 41.43 -20.14
C ALA A 114 31.80 41.80 -21.31
N LYS A 115 32.06 41.22 -22.50
CA LYS A 115 31.26 41.43 -23.71
C LYS A 115 30.10 40.43 -23.88
N THR A 116 29.95 39.50 -22.93
CA THR A 116 28.87 38.50 -22.93
C THR A 116 27.52 39.19 -22.91
N ARG A 117 26.62 38.82 -23.82
CA ARG A 117 25.22 39.27 -23.78
C ARG A 117 24.41 38.34 -22.89
N ILE A 118 23.55 38.89 -22.04
CA ILE A 118 22.84 38.19 -20.98
C ILE A 118 21.33 38.27 -21.22
N LEU A 119 20.69 37.12 -21.13
CA LEU A 119 19.23 36.97 -21.14
C LEU A 119 18.81 36.13 -19.93
N VAL A 120 18.11 36.73 -18.98
CA VAL A 120 17.62 36.06 -17.76
C VAL A 120 16.10 35.95 -17.84
N LEU A 121 15.60 34.72 -17.78
CA LEU A 121 14.20 34.38 -17.91
C LEU A 121 13.68 33.72 -16.62
N PRO A 122 12.41 33.98 -16.26
CA PRO A 122 11.75 33.22 -15.20
C PRO A 122 11.69 31.72 -15.55
N GLY A 123 11.95 30.87 -14.56
CA GLY A 123 11.71 29.42 -14.66
C GLY A 123 10.24 29.04 -14.58
N THR A 124 9.41 29.87 -13.93
CA THR A 124 7.97 29.65 -13.76
C THR A 124 7.17 30.09 -14.99
N ASP A 125 5.87 29.74 -15.02
CA ASP A 125 4.95 30.20 -16.07
C ASP A 125 4.56 31.68 -15.92
N GLU A 126 4.86 32.25 -14.75
CA GLU A 126 4.62 33.65 -14.42
C GLU A 126 5.79 34.54 -14.82
N TRP A 127 5.47 35.75 -15.26
CA TRP A 127 6.47 36.75 -15.58
C TRP A 127 7.01 37.39 -14.29
N ASP A 128 8.33 37.36 -14.11
CA ASP A 128 9.02 38.03 -13.01
C ASP A 128 9.66 39.36 -13.49
N PRO A 129 9.11 40.53 -13.10
CA PRO A 129 9.68 41.82 -13.45
C PRO A 129 11.07 42.09 -12.83
N GLU A 130 11.44 41.46 -11.73
CA GLU A 130 12.72 41.72 -11.06
C GLU A 130 13.90 41.25 -11.89
N LEU A 131 13.75 40.13 -12.61
CA LEU A 131 14.78 39.56 -13.48
C LEU A 131 15.14 40.46 -14.67
N MET A 132 14.31 41.44 -15.01
CA MET A 132 14.61 42.40 -16.08
C MET A 132 15.85 43.25 -15.80
N LYS A 133 16.21 43.47 -14.52
CA LYS A 133 17.39 44.25 -14.13
C LYS A 133 18.71 43.63 -14.62
N PHE A 134 18.71 42.32 -14.90
CA PHE A 134 19.88 41.54 -15.31
C PHE A 134 19.94 41.27 -16.81
N ASN A 135 18.96 41.76 -17.59
CA ASN A 135 18.89 41.54 -19.04
C ASN A 135 19.53 42.69 -19.84
N ASP A 136 20.29 42.37 -20.89
CA ASP A 136 20.84 43.38 -21.81
C ASP A 136 19.85 43.83 -22.90
N TYR A 137 18.70 43.16 -23.00
CA TYR A 137 17.72 43.37 -24.09
C TYR A 137 16.45 44.05 -23.58
N ALA A 138 15.77 44.76 -24.49
CA ALA A 138 14.50 45.41 -24.18
C ALA A 138 13.39 44.39 -23.85
N GLU A 139 12.50 44.75 -22.92
CA GLU A 139 11.45 43.89 -22.39
C GLU A 139 10.61 43.15 -23.46
N PRO A 140 10.19 43.76 -24.58
CA PRO A 140 9.42 43.04 -25.60
C PRO A 140 10.14 41.81 -26.18
N LEU A 141 11.46 41.91 -26.34
CA LEU A 141 12.29 40.80 -26.83
C LEU A 141 12.43 39.72 -25.77
N VAL A 142 12.70 40.11 -24.51
CA VAL A 142 12.83 39.16 -23.39
C VAL A 142 11.52 38.43 -23.17
N ARG A 143 10.37 39.12 -23.26
CA ARG A 143 9.03 38.50 -23.21
C ARG A 143 8.78 37.53 -24.36
N GLN A 144 9.25 37.84 -25.56
CA GLN A 144 9.14 36.91 -26.69
C GLN A 144 9.96 35.64 -26.44
N MET A 145 11.21 35.78 -25.99
CA MET A 145 12.06 34.65 -25.62
C MET A 145 11.45 33.83 -24.48
N PHE A 146 10.96 34.48 -23.43
CA PHE A 146 10.21 33.85 -22.35
C PHE A 146 9.01 33.04 -22.89
N THR A 147 8.27 33.59 -23.84
CA THR A 147 7.08 32.93 -24.40
C THR A 147 7.46 31.62 -25.12
N TYR A 148 8.57 31.56 -25.86
CA TYR A 148 8.98 30.29 -26.49
C TYR A 148 9.25 29.18 -25.46
N PHE A 149 9.94 29.50 -24.37
CA PHE A 149 10.28 28.51 -23.33
C PHE A 149 9.12 28.19 -22.38
N ARG A 150 8.22 29.16 -22.15
CA ARG A 150 6.98 28.96 -21.39
C ARG A 150 6.00 28.06 -22.14
N GLU A 151 5.73 28.35 -23.41
CA GLU A 151 4.88 27.49 -24.23
C GLU A 151 5.54 26.14 -24.48
N GLY A 152 6.86 26.14 -24.72
CA GLY A 152 7.64 24.95 -25.01
C GLY A 152 7.20 24.28 -26.31
N GLY A 153 7.68 23.07 -26.54
CA GLY A 153 7.43 22.26 -27.72
C GLY A 153 8.59 22.35 -28.70
N VAL A 154 8.79 21.29 -29.49
CA VAL A 154 9.88 21.19 -30.47
C VAL A 154 9.90 22.39 -31.43
N GLU A 155 8.71 22.83 -31.89
CA GLU A 155 8.59 23.96 -32.82
C GLU A 155 8.99 25.30 -32.17
N ASN A 156 8.62 25.54 -30.91
CA ASN A 156 9.07 26.74 -30.20
C ASN A 156 10.56 26.67 -29.84
N MET A 157 11.11 25.49 -29.56
CA MET A 157 12.55 25.33 -29.37
C MET A 157 13.32 25.62 -30.66
N GLU A 158 12.79 25.22 -31.84
CA GLU A 158 13.37 25.56 -33.15
C GLU A 158 13.30 27.07 -33.41
N ARG A 159 12.14 27.71 -33.16
CA ARG A 159 11.96 29.17 -33.27
C ARG A 159 12.86 29.94 -32.30
N ALA A 160 13.05 29.45 -31.08
CA ALA A 160 13.99 30.02 -30.12
C ALA A 160 15.45 29.88 -30.58
N ALA A 161 15.80 28.76 -31.22
CA ALA A 161 17.14 28.59 -31.81
C ALA A 161 17.39 29.61 -32.94
N GLU A 162 16.39 29.84 -33.80
CA GLU A 162 16.43 30.86 -34.85
C GLU A 162 16.57 32.27 -34.26
N ALA A 163 15.81 32.57 -33.20
CA ALA A 163 15.92 33.83 -32.48
C ALA A 163 17.32 34.02 -31.87
N VAL A 164 17.92 32.97 -31.30
CA VAL A 164 19.29 33.01 -30.78
C VAL A 164 20.32 33.26 -31.89
N GLU A 165 20.19 32.61 -33.05
CA GLU A 165 21.06 32.87 -34.21
C GLU A 165 20.94 34.33 -34.69
N MET A 166 19.72 34.88 -34.75
CA MET A 166 19.49 36.29 -35.06
C MET A 166 20.12 37.23 -34.03
N LEU A 167 20.01 36.93 -32.73
CA LEU A 167 20.67 37.68 -31.67
C LEU A 167 22.19 37.65 -31.83
N LEU A 168 22.78 36.51 -32.20
CA LEU A 168 24.22 36.40 -32.46
C LEU A 168 24.67 37.27 -33.66
N GLU A 169 23.78 37.53 -34.61
CA GLU A 169 23.96 38.45 -35.76
C GLU A 169 23.58 39.91 -35.45
N ASN A 170 23.26 40.25 -34.19
CA ASN A 170 22.76 41.56 -33.73
C ASN A 170 21.42 41.99 -34.36
N LYS A 171 20.59 41.03 -34.79
CA LYS A 171 19.20 41.29 -35.21
C LYS A 171 18.28 41.15 -34.00
N THR A 172 17.55 42.21 -33.67
CA THR A 172 16.70 42.31 -32.47
C THR A 172 15.22 42.54 -32.78
N LYS A 173 14.81 42.36 -34.04
CA LYS A 173 13.42 42.55 -34.53
C LYS A 173 13.01 41.37 -35.41
N ASP A 174 11.69 41.27 -35.65
CA ASP A 174 11.07 40.31 -36.57
C ASP A 174 11.27 38.83 -36.19
N PHE A 175 11.21 38.53 -34.88
CA PHE A 175 11.22 37.15 -34.39
C PHE A 175 9.91 36.43 -34.73
N PRO A 176 9.93 35.12 -35.06
CA PRO A 176 8.72 34.35 -35.32
C PRO A 176 7.79 34.34 -34.10
N GLU A 177 6.48 34.41 -34.28
CA GLU A 177 5.56 34.32 -33.11
C GLU A 177 5.69 32.95 -32.42
N ALA A 178 5.38 32.85 -31.13
CA ALA A 178 5.40 31.55 -30.44
C ALA A 178 4.13 30.76 -30.77
N VAL A 179 4.24 29.44 -30.93
CA VAL A 179 3.06 28.56 -31.01
C VAL A 179 2.52 28.37 -29.60
N ILE A 180 1.25 28.69 -29.39
CA ILE A 180 0.62 28.45 -28.09
C ILE A 180 0.41 26.94 -27.93
N VAL A 181 0.90 26.37 -26.83
CA VAL A 181 0.64 24.99 -26.44
C VAL A 181 -0.41 25.05 -25.33
N PRO A 182 -1.69 24.71 -25.60
CA PRO A 182 -2.75 24.76 -24.59
C PRO A 182 -2.39 24.03 -23.29
N THR A 183 -3.05 24.37 -22.19
CA THR A 183 -2.88 23.69 -20.89
C THR A 183 -3.29 22.21 -20.96
N PHE A 184 -4.26 21.89 -21.80
CA PHE A 184 -4.66 20.52 -22.13
C PHE A 184 -5.12 20.39 -23.59
N GLY A 185 -5.13 19.17 -24.13
CA GLY A 185 -5.64 18.93 -25.47
C GLY A 185 -5.43 17.51 -25.99
N TRP A 186 -6.15 17.19 -27.07
CA TRP A 186 -5.99 15.93 -27.80
C TRP A 186 -4.85 16.01 -28.81
N ARG A 187 -3.97 15.00 -28.85
CA ARG A 187 -2.94 14.92 -29.90
C ARG A 187 -3.60 14.66 -31.26
N THR A 188 -3.22 15.46 -32.25
CA THR A 188 -3.57 15.24 -33.65
C THR A 188 -2.73 14.10 -34.24
N ASN A 189 -3.36 12.97 -34.55
CA ASN A 189 -2.70 11.87 -35.24
C ASN A 189 -2.32 12.32 -36.67
N LYS A 190 -1.01 12.42 -36.97
CA LYS A 190 -0.51 12.70 -38.34
C LYS A 190 -0.80 11.56 -39.34
N SER A 191 -1.25 10.39 -38.88
CA SER A 191 -1.64 9.26 -39.71
C SER A 191 -3.09 9.39 -40.20
N LYS A 192 -3.26 9.98 -41.39
CA LYS A 192 -4.52 9.98 -42.17
C LYS A 192 -4.77 8.65 -42.92
N ILE A 193 -4.10 7.55 -42.58
CA ILE A 193 -4.35 6.26 -43.23
C ILE A 193 -5.41 5.51 -42.44
N SER A 194 -6.67 5.80 -42.74
CA SER A 194 -7.83 5.03 -42.30
C SER A 194 -7.92 3.72 -43.08
N ASN A 195 -7.12 2.71 -42.73
CA ASN A 195 -7.51 1.33 -43.01
C ASN A 195 -8.39 0.87 -41.84
N GLN A 196 -9.66 1.31 -41.83
CA GLN A 196 -10.66 0.89 -40.86
C GLN A 196 -11.00 -0.60 -41.08
N LYS A 197 -10.18 -1.50 -40.54
CA LYS A 197 -10.75 -2.68 -39.88
C LYS A 197 -11.48 -2.16 -38.64
N SER A 198 -12.69 -2.65 -38.36
CA SER A 198 -13.45 -2.19 -37.19
C SER A 198 -12.60 -2.36 -35.93
N ALA A 199 -12.27 -1.25 -35.25
CA ALA A 199 -11.44 -1.30 -34.05
C ALA A 199 -12.09 -2.17 -32.98
N SER A 200 -11.28 -3.02 -32.35
CA SER A 200 -11.75 -3.95 -31.32
C SER A 200 -12.09 -3.26 -30.00
N GLY A 201 -11.59 -2.04 -29.77
CA GLY A 201 -11.87 -1.20 -28.61
C GLY A 201 -11.20 0.17 -28.69
N ARG A 202 -11.65 1.13 -27.88
CA ARG A 202 -11.09 2.49 -27.78
C ARG A 202 -10.35 2.70 -26.46
N VAL A 203 -9.15 3.24 -26.55
CA VAL A 203 -8.29 3.49 -25.39
C VAL A 203 -7.77 4.93 -25.42
N TRP A 204 -7.82 5.59 -24.27
CA TRP A 204 -7.23 6.92 -24.11
C TRP A 204 -5.95 6.84 -23.29
N ILE A 205 -4.91 7.57 -23.69
CA ILE A 205 -3.68 7.74 -22.92
C ILE A 205 -3.62 9.18 -22.45
N THR A 206 -3.67 9.40 -21.13
CA THR A 206 -3.48 10.71 -20.52
C THR A 206 -2.04 10.85 -19.99
N PHE A 207 -1.41 12.01 -20.20
CA PHE A 207 -0.04 12.26 -19.77
C PHE A 207 0.19 13.74 -19.48
N TYR A 208 1.31 14.08 -18.83
CA TYR A 208 1.63 15.47 -18.48
C TYR A 208 1.91 16.33 -19.72
N ARG A 209 1.39 17.56 -19.73
CA ARG A 209 1.71 18.61 -20.72
C ARG A 209 3.23 18.80 -20.85
N ALA A 210 3.99 18.66 -19.76
CA ALA A 210 5.45 18.75 -19.77
C ALA A 210 6.11 17.81 -20.80
N LEU A 211 5.59 16.60 -21.04
CA LEU A 211 6.12 15.70 -22.07
C LEU A 211 5.86 16.24 -23.48
N GLN A 212 4.69 16.84 -23.70
CA GLN A 212 4.35 17.50 -24.96
C GLN A 212 5.21 18.76 -25.19
N GLN A 213 5.51 19.53 -24.14
CA GLN A 213 6.37 20.72 -24.20
C GLN A 213 7.85 20.37 -24.40
N THR A 214 8.32 19.27 -23.83
CA THR A 214 9.73 18.88 -23.98
C THR A 214 9.98 18.06 -25.24
N GLY A 215 8.90 17.52 -25.84
CA GLY A 215 8.99 16.55 -26.92
C GLY A 215 9.44 15.16 -26.46
N ASP A 216 9.43 14.89 -25.15
CA ASP A 216 9.84 13.61 -24.59
C ASP A 216 8.72 12.56 -24.65
N MET A 217 8.35 12.21 -25.88
CA MET A 217 7.17 11.41 -26.21
C MET A 217 7.45 9.93 -26.45
N ALA A 218 8.71 9.48 -26.29
CA ALA A 218 9.13 8.13 -26.66
C ALA A 218 8.29 7.02 -26.00
N VAL A 219 8.00 7.16 -24.70
CA VAL A 219 7.16 6.20 -23.97
C VAL A 219 5.70 6.24 -24.42
N VAL A 220 5.14 7.44 -24.62
CA VAL A 220 3.76 7.61 -25.10
C VAL A 220 3.59 6.99 -26.49
N GLU A 221 4.58 7.17 -27.37
CA GLU A 221 4.59 6.62 -28.72
C GLU A 221 4.75 5.10 -28.71
N ALA A 222 5.65 4.57 -27.88
CA ALA A 222 5.82 3.12 -27.70
C ALA A 222 4.55 2.46 -27.15
N LEU A 223 3.89 3.06 -26.14
CA LEU A 223 2.59 2.60 -25.63
C LEU A 223 1.51 2.63 -26.72
N THR A 224 1.45 3.74 -27.48
CA THR A 224 0.48 3.89 -28.58
C THR A 224 0.64 2.79 -29.63
N GLU A 225 1.87 2.52 -30.04
CA GLU A 225 2.15 1.46 -31.03
C GLU A 225 1.91 0.05 -30.47
N ALA A 226 2.21 -0.19 -29.19
CA ALA A 226 1.92 -1.47 -28.55
C ALA A 226 0.41 -1.74 -28.48
N LEU A 227 -0.41 -0.76 -28.09
CA LEU A 227 -1.87 -0.88 -28.06
C LEU A 227 -2.47 -1.08 -29.46
N LYS A 228 -1.96 -0.37 -30.47
CA LYS A 228 -2.39 -0.54 -31.87
C LYS A 228 -2.09 -1.95 -32.40
N LYS A 229 -0.99 -2.59 -31.98
CA LYS A 229 -0.69 -3.99 -32.34
C LYS A 229 -1.75 -4.97 -31.84
N HIS A 230 -2.43 -4.66 -30.73
CA HIS A 230 -3.59 -5.40 -30.23
C HIS A 230 -4.92 -5.02 -30.91
N GLY A 231 -4.89 -4.16 -31.93
CA GLY A 231 -6.10 -3.76 -32.68
C GLY A 231 -6.97 -2.74 -31.95
N LEU A 232 -6.39 -1.98 -31.01
CA LEU A 232 -7.07 -0.92 -30.25
C LEU A 232 -6.91 0.44 -30.94
N GLU A 233 -7.97 1.25 -30.88
CA GLU A 233 -7.95 2.64 -31.32
C GLU A 233 -7.45 3.53 -30.17
N VAL A 234 -6.36 4.28 -30.39
CA VAL A 234 -5.68 5.03 -29.34
C VAL A 234 -5.79 6.53 -29.57
N SER A 235 -6.24 7.25 -28.55
CA SER A 235 -6.22 8.73 -28.49
C SER A 235 -5.34 9.22 -27.36
N GLY A 236 -4.38 10.11 -27.65
CA GLY A 236 -3.56 10.75 -26.63
C GLY A 236 -4.14 12.08 -26.16
N PHE A 237 -4.20 12.31 -24.85
CA PHE A 237 -4.64 13.54 -24.22
C PHE A 237 -3.54 14.06 -23.28
N TYR A 238 -3.04 15.26 -23.52
CA TYR A 238 -2.11 15.90 -22.60
C TYR A 238 -2.88 16.90 -21.72
N ALA A 239 -2.46 17.05 -20.47
CA ALA A 239 -2.96 18.08 -19.58
C ALA A 239 -1.87 18.50 -18.59
N TYR A 240 -1.91 19.74 -18.11
CA TYR A 240 -1.06 20.16 -16.99
C TYR A 240 -1.40 19.31 -15.75
N SER A 241 -2.68 19.17 -15.45
CA SER A 241 -3.18 18.28 -14.41
C SER A 241 -4.60 17.81 -14.73
N LEU A 242 -4.90 16.54 -14.49
CA LEU A 242 -6.28 16.03 -14.53
C LEU A 242 -7.16 16.55 -13.38
N ARG A 243 -6.59 17.33 -12.44
CA ARG A 243 -7.37 18.07 -11.42
C ARG A 243 -8.12 19.27 -11.99
N GLU A 244 -7.68 19.79 -13.13
CA GLU A 244 -8.29 20.96 -13.78
C GLU A 244 -9.71 20.60 -14.27
N PRO A 245 -10.77 21.29 -13.80
CA PRO A 245 -12.13 21.01 -14.22
C PRO A 245 -12.33 21.07 -15.74
N GLU A 246 -11.67 22.01 -16.42
CA GLU A 246 -11.76 22.19 -17.87
C GLU A 246 -11.20 20.98 -18.63
N ALA A 247 -10.11 20.38 -18.12
CA ALA A 247 -9.54 19.16 -18.69
C ALA A 247 -10.48 17.95 -18.49
N GLN A 248 -11.12 17.86 -17.33
CA GLN A 248 -12.11 16.82 -17.03
C GLN A 248 -13.36 16.96 -17.92
N GLU A 249 -13.87 18.17 -18.09
CA GLU A 249 -15.03 18.47 -18.96
C GLU A 249 -14.74 18.12 -20.41
N GLU A 250 -13.54 18.38 -20.92
CA GLU A 250 -13.16 18.03 -22.29
C GLU A 250 -13.12 16.51 -22.51
N LEU A 251 -12.60 15.75 -21.53
CA LEU A 251 -12.64 14.29 -21.54
C LEU A 251 -14.09 13.77 -21.55
N LEU A 252 -14.96 14.32 -20.69
CA LEU A 252 -16.38 13.96 -20.65
C LEU A 252 -17.10 14.30 -21.96
N ARG A 253 -16.84 15.47 -22.54
CA ARG A 253 -17.40 15.91 -23.82
C ARG A 253 -17.02 14.98 -24.96
N LYS A 254 -15.77 14.48 -24.98
CA LYS A 254 -15.39 13.46 -25.97
C LYS A 254 -16.07 12.12 -25.70
N ALA A 255 -16.24 11.74 -24.44
CA ALA A 255 -16.86 10.47 -24.06
C ALA A 255 -18.33 10.37 -24.51
N GLU A 256 -19.05 11.50 -24.61
CA GLU A 256 -20.42 11.53 -25.15
C GLU A 256 -20.50 11.07 -26.61
N LYS A 257 -19.44 11.26 -27.39
CA LYS A 257 -19.38 10.87 -28.81
C LYS A 257 -18.62 9.56 -29.01
N GLU A 258 -17.51 9.42 -28.32
CA GLU A 258 -16.52 8.34 -28.48
C GLU A 258 -16.10 7.81 -27.11
N PRO A 259 -16.96 7.10 -26.37
CA PRO A 259 -16.65 6.65 -25.02
C PRO A 259 -15.43 5.70 -25.02
N PRO A 260 -14.50 5.84 -24.07
CA PRO A 260 -13.39 4.92 -23.94
C PRO A 260 -13.85 3.57 -23.37
N ASP A 261 -13.20 2.50 -23.82
CA ASP A 261 -13.31 1.17 -23.20
C ASP A 261 -12.32 1.02 -22.02
N ALA A 262 -11.18 1.73 -22.07
CA ALA A 262 -10.21 1.86 -20.98
C ALA A 262 -9.42 3.17 -21.09
N ILE A 263 -8.87 3.64 -19.96
CA ILE A 263 -8.01 4.83 -19.89
C ILE A 263 -6.69 4.43 -19.24
N LEU A 264 -5.57 4.80 -19.87
CA LEU A 264 -4.24 4.71 -19.29
C LEU A 264 -3.82 6.11 -18.86
N THR A 265 -3.30 6.26 -17.65
CA THR A 265 -2.77 7.54 -17.18
C THR A 265 -1.32 7.43 -16.72
N MET A 266 -0.48 8.28 -17.30
CA MET A 266 0.91 8.50 -16.89
C MET A 266 1.03 9.65 -15.88
N GLN A 267 -0.07 10.32 -15.53
CA GLN A 267 -0.03 11.37 -14.52
C GLN A 267 0.03 10.76 -13.11
N SER A 268 1.00 11.20 -12.34
CA SER A 268 1.14 10.88 -10.92
C SER A 268 0.19 11.76 -10.08
N PHE A 269 0.08 11.45 -8.79
CA PHE A 269 -0.82 12.07 -7.81
C PHE A 269 -2.31 11.77 -8.01
N SER A 270 -3.06 11.93 -6.93
CA SER A 270 -4.53 11.88 -6.90
C SER A 270 -5.16 13.04 -7.68
N ILE A 271 -6.33 12.83 -8.29
CA ILE A 271 -7.17 13.86 -8.92
C ILE A 271 -8.14 14.46 -7.90
N GLY A 272 -8.64 13.66 -6.96
CA GLY A 272 -9.53 14.13 -5.89
C GLY A 272 -8.79 14.94 -4.81
N CYS A 273 -9.43 15.98 -4.28
CA CYS A 273 -9.06 16.53 -2.97
C CYS A 273 -9.58 15.60 -1.86
N MET A 274 -8.74 15.32 -0.86
CA MET A 274 -9.06 14.50 0.31
C MET A 274 -9.91 15.27 1.36
N ASP A 275 -10.78 16.18 0.93
CA ASP A 275 -11.64 16.94 1.85
C ASP A 275 -12.96 16.22 2.06
N GLU A 276 -13.20 15.77 3.29
CA GLU A 276 -14.35 14.96 3.74
C GLU A 276 -15.71 15.70 3.68
N GLY A 277 -15.73 16.96 3.22
CA GLY A 277 -16.89 17.86 3.35
C GLY A 277 -17.84 17.95 2.16
N ASP A 278 -17.42 17.65 0.92
CA ASP A 278 -18.25 17.93 -0.25
C ASP A 278 -19.05 16.71 -0.74
N LYS A 279 -20.32 16.65 -0.32
CA LYS A 279 -21.37 15.71 -0.75
C LYS A 279 -21.68 15.69 -2.26
N ALA A 280 -20.93 16.37 -3.11
CA ALA A 280 -21.28 16.54 -4.52
C ALA A 280 -20.06 16.69 -5.44
N ARG A 281 -19.35 15.59 -5.70
CA ARG A 281 -18.69 15.34 -6.99
C ARG A 281 -18.47 13.84 -7.13
N LEU A 282 -19.40 13.16 -7.82
CA LEU A 282 -19.07 11.90 -8.49
C LEU A 282 -17.78 12.15 -9.25
N SER A 283 -16.74 11.36 -9.00
CA SER A 283 -15.48 11.54 -9.73
C SER A 283 -15.80 11.49 -11.22
N PHE A 284 -15.25 12.40 -12.03
CA PHE A 284 -15.50 12.35 -13.48
C PHE A 284 -15.11 10.97 -14.07
N LEU A 285 -14.21 10.23 -13.39
CA LEU A 285 -13.89 8.83 -13.69
C LEU A 285 -15.08 7.88 -13.53
N GLU A 286 -15.91 8.05 -12.49
CA GLU A 286 -17.15 7.29 -12.30
C GLU A 286 -18.15 7.55 -13.44
N ARG A 287 -18.16 8.78 -13.98
CA ARG A 287 -18.99 9.13 -15.15
C ARG A 287 -18.46 8.48 -16.44
N LEU A 288 -17.14 8.41 -16.61
CA LEU A 288 -16.52 7.69 -17.75
C LEU A 288 -16.75 6.18 -17.64
N ASN A 289 -16.89 5.68 -16.41
CA ASN A 289 -17.36 4.33 -16.08
C ASN A 289 -16.59 3.22 -16.81
N CYS A 290 -15.26 3.32 -16.89
CA CYS A 290 -14.36 2.35 -17.51
C CYS A 290 -13.10 2.16 -16.65
N PRO A 291 -12.30 1.11 -16.89
CA PRO A 291 -11.09 0.86 -16.12
C PRO A 291 -10.06 1.97 -16.37
N VAL A 292 -9.48 2.47 -15.28
CA VAL A 292 -8.42 3.50 -15.31
C VAL A 292 -7.14 2.85 -14.82
N ILE A 293 -6.17 2.69 -15.71
CA ILE A 293 -4.92 1.98 -15.48
C ILE A 293 -3.79 2.99 -15.27
N GLN A 294 -3.17 2.95 -14.10
CA GLN A 294 -1.99 3.75 -13.76
C GLN A 294 -0.74 3.12 -14.43
N VAL A 295 -0.06 3.91 -15.27
CA VAL A 295 1.11 3.50 -16.05
C VAL A 295 2.29 4.44 -15.77
N PRO A 296 2.97 4.28 -14.62
CA PRO A 296 3.96 5.24 -14.18
C PRO A 296 5.29 5.13 -14.91
N THR A 297 6.03 6.22 -14.83
CA THR A 297 7.42 6.33 -15.29
C THR A 297 8.33 6.54 -14.10
N SER A 298 9.48 5.87 -14.07
CA SER A 298 10.46 6.05 -13.00
C SER A 298 11.34 7.27 -13.24
N THR A 299 11.64 7.99 -12.16
CA THR A 299 12.67 9.03 -12.11
C THR A 299 14.08 8.46 -12.03
N GLU A 300 14.21 7.18 -11.68
CA GLU A 300 15.44 6.41 -11.59
C GLU A 300 15.72 5.69 -12.92
N ASP A 301 16.97 5.27 -13.12
CA ASP A 301 17.33 4.48 -14.29
C ASP A 301 16.87 3.01 -14.16
N ARG A 302 16.97 2.30 -15.28
CA ARG A 302 16.52 0.90 -15.37
C ARG A 302 17.41 -0.06 -14.59
N GLU A 303 18.71 0.22 -14.47
CA GLU A 303 19.64 -0.66 -13.75
C GLU A 303 19.43 -0.58 -12.24
N ALA A 304 19.16 0.63 -11.73
CA ALA A 304 18.77 0.88 -10.35
C ALA A 304 17.48 0.12 -10.01
N TRP A 305 16.45 0.18 -10.87
CA TRP A 305 15.21 -0.59 -10.69
C TRP A 305 15.45 -2.11 -10.69
N LEU A 306 16.30 -2.62 -11.59
CA LEU A 306 16.61 -4.06 -11.64
C LEU A 306 17.29 -4.55 -10.36
N LYS A 307 18.17 -3.74 -9.77
CA LYS A 307 18.90 -4.05 -8.53
C LYS A 307 18.09 -3.77 -7.27
N ASN A 308 17.01 -2.98 -7.36
CA ASN A 308 16.17 -2.63 -6.23
C ASN A 308 15.09 -3.70 -6.00
N PRO A 309 15.17 -4.50 -4.92
CA PRO A 309 14.15 -5.50 -4.63
C PRO A 309 12.80 -4.88 -4.22
N ARG A 310 12.74 -3.58 -3.87
CA ARG A 310 11.46 -2.87 -3.69
C ARG A 310 10.81 -2.51 -5.02
N GLY A 311 11.56 -2.46 -6.11
CA GLY A 311 11.12 -1.91 -7.40
C GLY A 311 11.19 -0.38 -7.40
N PHE A 312 10.24 0.31 -6.78
CA PHE A 312 10.25 1.78 -6.67
C PHE A 312 10.91 2.29 -5.40
N SER A 313 11.56 3.45 -5.50
CA SER A 313 11.86 4.29 -4.34
C SER A 313 10.58 4.76 -3.63
N ALA A 314 10.67 5.09 -2.34
CA ALA A 314 9.52 5.49 -1.53
C ALA A 314 8.74 6.67 -2.13
N SER A 315 9.45 7.65 -2.70
CA SER A 315 8.83 8.80 -3.37
C SER A 315 8.06 8.41 -4.64
N ASN A 316 8.64 7.55 -5.50
CA ASN A 316 7.96 7.05 -6.70
C ASN A 316 6.73 6.21 -6.31
N ALA A 317 6.84 5.34 -5.30
CA ALA A 317 5.72 4.55 -4.80
C ALA A 317 4.57 5.44 -4.28
N ALA A 318 4.87 6.44 -3.45
CA ALA A 318 3.87 7.35 -2.91
C ALA A 318 3.14 8.13 -4.02
N MET A 319 3.90 8.75 -4.92
CA MET A 319 3.37 9.63 -5.97
C MET A 319 2.62 8.88 -7.07
N SER A 320 3.12 7.73 -7.47
CA SER A 320 2.66 7.02 -8.66
C SER A 320 1.81 5.79 -8.36
N VAL A 321 1.68 5.40 -7.10
CA VAL A 321 0.86 4.24 -6.70
C VAL A 321 -0.11 4.61 -5.59
N VAL A 322 0.38 4.97 -4.40
CA VAL A 322 -0.46 5.17 -3.21
C VAL A 322 -1.48 6.29 -3.42
N LEU A 323 -1.06 7.46 -3.90
CA LEU A 323 -1.99 8.56 -4.16
C LEU A 323 -2.96 8.23 -5.32
N PRO A 324 -2.54 7.65 -6.45
CA PRO A 324 -3.48 7.16 -7.46
C PRO A 324 -4.48 6.09 -7.01
N GLU A 325 -4.18 5.29 -5.98
CA GLU A 325 -5.14 4.32 -5.41
C GLU A 325 -6.41 5.04 -4.90
N THR A 326 -6.29 6.28 -4.40
CA THR A 326 -7.42 7.05 -3.86
C THR A 326 -8.41 7.48 -4.93
N ASP A 327 -7.96 7.55 -6.19
CA ASP A 327 -8.80 7.79 -7.35
C ASP A 327 -9.43 6.51 -7.92
N GLY A 328 -9.18 5.34 -7.31
CA GLY A 328 -9.68 4.05 -7.79
C GLY A 328 -8.94 3.52 -9.02
N ARG A 329 -7.72 4.03 -9.29
CA ARG A 329 -6.92 3.57 -10.43
C ARG A 329 -6.32 2.20 -10.16
N LEU A 330 -6.33 1.35 -11.19
CA LEU A 330 -5.67 0.05 -11.18
C LEU A 330 -4.18 0.23 -11.47
N PHE A 331 -3.32 -0.26 -10.59
CA PHE A 331 -1.89 -0.22 -10.81
C PHE A 331 -1.44 -1.32 -11.79
N SER A 332 -0.59 -0.97 -12.76
CA SER A 332 0.01 -1.93 -13.69
C SER A 332 1.49 -2.17 -13.36
N THR A 333 2.41 -1.60 -14.14
CA THR A 333 3.85 -1.61 -13.88
C THR A 333 4.51 -0.37 -14.49
N VAL A 334 5.81 -0.20 -14.25
CA VAL A 334 6.64 0.88 -14.80
C VAL A 334 6.84 0.73 -16.31
N VAL A 335 6.48 1.76 -17.08
CA VAL A 335 6.54 1.73 -18.56
C VAL A 335 7.79 2.39 -19.15
N GLY A 336 8.52 3.15 -18.34
CA GLY A 336 9.74 3.81 -18.78
C GLY A 336 10.58 4.34 -17.64
N PHE A 337 11.86 4.54 -17.92
CA PHE A 337 12.89 4.92 -16.95
C PHE A 337 13.65 6.15 -17.44
N LYS A 338 14.12 6.97 -16.49
CA LYS A 338 14.99 8.09 -16.83
C LYS A 338 16.39 7.54 -17.10
N GLN A 339 16.79 7.53 -18.37
CA GLN A 339 18.08 7.01 -18.82
C GLN A 339 18.96 8.13 -19.37
N GLU A 340 20.26 8.03 -19.07
CA GLU A 340 21.26 8.85 -19.74
C GLU A 340 21.30 8.50 -21.23
N GLN A 341 21.23 9.55 -22.05
CA GLN A 341 21.35 9.43 -23.49
C GLN A 341 22.82 9.33 -23.90
N GLU A 342 23.05 8.91 -25.14
CA GLU A 342 24.38 8.87 -25.74
C GLU A 342 25.07 10.24 -25.56
N ALA A 343 26.29 10.21 -25.02
CA ALA A 343 27.01 11.42 -24.67
C ALA A 343 27.16 12.31 -25.91
N ALA A 344 26.89 13.60 -25.73
CA ALA A 344 27.19 14.66 -26.67
C ALA A 344 28.36 15.46 -26.07
N PRO A 345 29.63 15.02 -26.22
CA PRO A 345 30.76 15.66 -25.55
C PRO A 345 30.86 17.14 -25.87
N GLU A 346 30.43 17.55 -27.06
CA GLU A 346 30.39 18.93 -27.49
C GLU A 346 29.33 19.81 -26.81
N LEU A 347 28.39 19.25 -26.04
CA LEU A 347 27.46 20.02 -25.20
C LEU A 347 27.92 20.08 -23.74
N GLU A 348 28.89 19.24 -23.34
CA GLU A 348 29.31 18.99 -21.95
C GLU A 348 28.14 18.89 -20.98
N PHE A 349 27.12 18.15 -21.42
CA PHE A 349 25.88 17.91 -20.69
C PHE A 349 25.41 16.48 -20.92
N HIS A 350 25.12 15.79 -19.82
CA HIS A 350 24.55 14.45 -19.84
C HIS A 350 23.03 14.56 -19.83
N SER A 351 22.41 14.47 -21.01
CA SER A 351 20.95 14.49 -21.11
C SER A 351 20.35 13.22 -20.55
N LYS A 352 19.38 13.37 -19.65
CA LYS A 352 18.58 12.28 -19.11
C LYS A 352 17.17 12.36 -19.69
N ARG A 353 16.73 11.31 -20.36
CA ARG A 353 15.41 11.25 -21.01
C ARG A 353 14.64 10.02 -20.59
N LEU A 354 13.33 10.10 -20.77
CA LEU A 354 12.45 8.99 -20.51
C LEU A 354 12.54 7.95 -21.63
N ALA A 355 13.18 6.82 -21.34
CA ALA A 355 13.31 5.69 -22.26
C ALA A 355 12.21 4.63 -22.00
N PRO A 356 11.55 4.11 -23.04
CA PRO A 356 10.55 3.06 -22.90
C PRO A 356 11.17 1.70 -22.54
N ASP A 357 10.51 0.95 -21.66
CA ASP A 357 10.80 -0.47 -21.47
C ASP A 357 9.84 -1.33 -22.31
N VAL A 358 10.40 -2.05 -23.29
CA VAL A 358 9.62 -2.81 -24.28
C VAL A 358 8.81 -3.94 -23.64
N LYS A 359 9.37 -4.65 -22.65
CA LYS A 359 8.70 -5.81 -22.03
C LYS A 359 7.52 -5.34 -21.19
N GLN A 360 7.72 -4.27 -20.43
CA GLN A 360 6.68 -3.70 -19.57
C GLN A 360 5.57 -3.03 -20.36
N ILE A 361 5.90 -2.30 -21.42
CA ILE A 361 4.90 -1.71 -22.33
C ILE A 361 4.05 -2.80 -22.99
N ALA A 362 4.66 -3.93 -23.39
CA ALA A 362 3.90 -5.06 -23.95
C ALA A 362 2.93 -5.66 -22.92
N HIS A 363 3.38 -5.84 -21.68
CA HIS A 363 2.52 -6.29 -20.58
C HIS A 363 1.33 -5.36 -20.35
N VAL A 364 1.57 -4.05 -20.27
CA VAL A 364 0.50 -3.03 -20.09
C VAL A 364 -0.48 -3.02 -21.27
N ALA A 365 0.01 -3.16 -22.50
CA ALA A 365 -0.83 -3.19 -23.69
C ALA A 365 -1.73 -4.44 -23.71
N GLU A 366 -1.19 -5.60 -23.34
CA GLU A 366 -1.95 -6.85 -23.25
C GLU A 366 -2.96 -6.83 -22.08
N LEU A 367 -2.57 -6.29 -20.91
CA LEU A 367 -3.49 -6.06 -19.77
C LEU A 367 -4.66 -5.17 -20.18
N THR A 368 -4.38 -4.08 -20.88
CA THR A 368 -5.40 -3.16 -21.39
C THR A 368 -6.32 -3.88 -22.38
N ALA A 369 -5.77 -4.65 -23.32
CA ALA A 369 -6.55 -5.42 -24.29
C ALA A 369 -7.48 -6.44 -23.59
N ASN A 370 -7.03 -7.07 -22.51
CA ASN A 370 -7.86 -8.00 -21.74
C ASN A 370 -8.99 -7.29 -20.98
N TRP A 371 -8.77 -6.10 -20.42
CA TRP A 371 -9.83 -5.29 -19.84
C TRP A 371 -10.87 -4.84 -20.87
N VAL A 372 -10.42 -4.43 -22.06
CA VAL A 372 -11.30 -4.10 -23.19
C VAL A 372 -12.10 -5.31 -23.65
N ARG A 373 -11.45 -6.49 -23.76
CA ARG A 373 -12.10 -7.76 -24.08
C ARG A 373 -13.18 -8.08 -23.04
N LEU A 374 -12.87 -8.00 -21.74
CA LEU A 374 -13.82 -8.25 -20.66
C LEU A 374 -15.05 -7.32 -20.77
N ARG A 375 -14.82 -6.03 -20.99
CA ARG A 375 -15.90 -5.02 -21.11
C ARG A 375 -16.82 -5.27 -22.30
N ARG A 376 -16.27 -5.68 -23.44
CA ARG A 376 -17.02 -5.81 -24.71
C ARG A 376 -17.65 -7.19 -24.93
N THR A 377 -17.20 -8.20 -24.20
CA THR A 377 -17.78 -9.56 -24.28
C THR A 377 -19.16 -9.56 -23.62
N ALA A 378 -20.14 -10.21 -24.24
CA ALA A 378 -21.48 -10.35 -23.66
C ALA A 378 -21.44 -11.24 -22.40
N ASN A 379 -22.29 -10.96 -21.40
CA ASN A 379 -22.31 -11.71 -20.14
C ASN A 379 -22.47 -13.23 -20.33
N SER A 380 -23.24 -13.65 -21.34
CA SER A 380 -23.44 -15.07 -21.67
C SER A 380 -22.19 -15.79 -22.16
N GLU A 381 -21.23 -15.04 -22.75
CA GLU A 381 -19.99 -15.57 -23.33
C GLU A 381 -18.78 -15.41 -22.38
N LYS A 382 -18.94 -14.64 -21.30
CA LYS A 382 -17.87 -14.41 -20.32
C LYS A 382 -17.55 -15.69 -19.55
N ARG A 383 -16.34 -16.18 -19.78
CA ARG A 383 -15.67 -17.18 -18.93
C ARG A 383 -14.99 -16.54 -17.73
N VAL A 384 -15.32 -16.99 -16.53
CA VAL A 384 -14.81 -16.42 -15.26
C VAL A 384 -14.26 -17.53 -14.38
N ALA A 385 -13.04 -17.35 -13.87
CA ALA A 385 -12.44 -18.27 -12.90
C ALA A 385 -12.57 -17.67 -11.49
N ILE A 386 -13.24 -18.37 -10.58
CA ILE A 386 -13.35 -18.04 -9.15
C ILE A 386 -12.38 -18.94 -8.39
N ILE A 387 -11.42 -18.37 -7.68
CA ILE A 387 -10.32 -19.08 -7.04
C ILE A 387 -10.52 -19.02 -5.52
N LEU A 388 -10.60 -20.20 -4.91
CA LEU A 388 -10.71 -20.38 -3.47
C LEU A 388 -9.34 -20.63 -2.87
N ALA A 389 -8.99 -19.91 -1.81
CA ALA A 389 -7.78 -20.15 -1.05
C ALA A 389 -7.85 -21.52 -0.34
N ASN A 390 -6.72 -22.22 -0.31
CA ASN A 390 -6.61 -23.52 0.36
C ASN A 390 -5.20 -23.68 0.97
N TYR A 391 -4.96 -22.97 2.06
CA TYR A 391 -3.76 -23.14 2.88
C TYR A 391 -4.19 -23.23 4.36
N PRO A 392 -3.68 -24.22 5.12
CA PRO A 392 -2.91 -25.40 4.65
C PRO A 392 -3.72 -26.28 3.67
N ASN A 393 -3.07 -27.10 2.83
CA ASN A 393 -3.70 -27.78 1.67
C ASN A 393 -4.57 -29.00 2.03
N LYS A 394 -5.30 -28.93 3.13
CA LYS A 394 -6.24 -29.97 3.55
C LYS A 394 -7.64 -29.63 3.09
N ASP A 395 -8.46 -30.64 2.82
CA ASP A 395 -9.84 -30.44 2.38
C ASP A 395 -10.71 -29.74 3.46
N SER A 396 -10.29 -29.78 4.73
CA SER A 396 -10.92 -29.04 5.83
C SER A 396 -10.73 -27.52 5.76
N ARG A 397 -9.84 -27.04 4.89
CA ARG A 397 -9.47 -25.63 4.73
C ARG A 397 -9.81 -25.08 3.34
N LEU A 398 -10.77 -25.71 2.64
CA LEU A 398 -11.23 -25.23 1.33
C LEU A 398 -12.03 -23.95 1.48
N GLY A 399 -11.60 -22.87 0.81
CA GLY A 399 -12.28 -21.58 0.87
C GLY A 399 -11.94 -20.76 2.11
N ASN A 400 -10.68 -20.81 2.56
CA ASN A 400 -10.21 -19.98 3.67
C ASN A 400 -10.46 -18.49 3.36
N GLY A 401 -11.16 -17.80 4.26
CA GLY A 401 -11.60 -16.42 4.09
C GLY A 401 -11.81 -15.77 5.45
N VAL A 402 -10.95 -14.82 5.84
CA VAL A 402 -11.05 -14.22 7.18
C VAL A 402 -12.37 -13.47 7.34
N GLY A 403 -13.15 -13.89 8.35
CA GLY A 403 -14.44 -13.27 8.67
C GLY A 403 -15.52 -13.44 7.60
N LEU A 404 -15.32 -14.31 6.60
CA LEU A 404 -16.20 -14.50 5.45
C LEU A 404 -16.62 -15.97 5.33
N ASP A 405 -17.92 -16.22 5.15
CA ASP A 405 -18.42 -17.51 4.69
C ASP A 405 -18.21 -17.59 3.18
N THR A 406 -17.00 -17.99 2.78
CA THR A 406 -16.59 -18.02 1.37
C THR A 406 -17.53 -18.88 0.51
N PRO A 407 -17.88 -20.13 0.90
CA PRO A 407 -18.79 -20.95 0.08
C PRO A 407 -20.17 -20.33 -0.09
N ALA A 408 -20.81 -19.86 0.99
CA ALA A 408 -22.13 -19.23 0.89
C ALA A 408 -22.08 -17.93 0.08
N SER A 409 -20.99 -17.16 0.22
CA SER A 409 -20.76 -15.92 -0.53
C SER A 409 -20.61 -16.17 -2.03
N VAL A 410 -19.88 -17.22 -2.42
CA VAL A 410 -19.77 -17.64 -3.83
C VAL A 410 -21.14 -18.02 -4.38
N ILE A 411 -21.95 -18.78 -3.63
CA ILE A 411 -23.31 -19.14 -4.06
C ILE A 411 -24.20 -17.89 -4.22
N ALA A 412 -24.16 -16.95 -3.26
CA ALA A 412 -24.90 -15.70 -3.34
C ALA A 412 -24.51 -14.92 -4.61
N PHE A 413 -23.22 -14.87 -4.92
CA PHE A 413 -22.71 -14.22 -6.12
C PHE A 413 -23.10 -14.95 -7.42
N LEU A 414 -23.00 -16.28 -7.48
CA LEU A 414 -23.43 -17.06 -8.65
C LEU A 414 -24.92 -16.86 -8.94
N LYS A 415 -25.76 -16.80 -7.89
CA LYS A 415 -27.20 -16.50 -8.02
C LYS A 415 -27.42 -15.10 -8.62
N ASP A 416 -26.60 -14.09 -8.30
CA ASP A 416 -26.64 -12.78 -8.94
C ASP A 416 -26.15 -12.80 -10.40
N LEU A 417 -25.07 -13.52 -10.69
CA LEU A 417 -24.56 -13.69 -12.06
C LEU A 417 -25.60 -14.37 -12.97
N GLY A 418 -26.31 -15.39 -12.47
CA GLY A 418 -27.39 -16.05 -13.21
C GLY A 418 -28.49 -15.07 -13.61
N LYS A 419 -28.89 -14.16 -12.71
CA LYS A 419 -29.87 -13.09 -13.02
C LYS A 419 -29.38 -12.10 -14.09
N ARG A 420 -28.07 -11.95 -14.24
CA ARG A 420 -27.41 -11.05 -15.21
C ARG A 420 -27.08 -11.73 -16.55
N GLY A 421 -27.49 -12.98 -16.73
CA GLY A 421 -27.35 -13.71 -18.00
C GLY A 421 -26.00 -14.38 -18.22
N TYR A 422 -25.20 -14.60 -17.16
CA TYR A 422 -24.01 -15.44 -17.27
C TYR A 422 -24.39 -16.91 -17.46
N CYS A 423 -23.63 -17.65 -18.27
CA CYS A 423 -23.89 -19.06 -18.52
C CYS A 423 -23.30 -19.94 -17.41
N ILE A 424 -24.17 -20.45 -16.52
CA ILE A 424 -23.77 -21.19 -15.30
C ILE A 424 -24.18 -22.69 -15.38
N SER A 425 -24.72 -23.17 -16.50
CA SER A 425 -25.24 -24.55 -16.63
C SER A 425 -24.76 -25.30 -17.89
N PHE A 426 -23.94 -26.34 -17.67
CA PHE A 426 -24.13 -27.70 -18.23
C PHE A 426 -23.13 -28.68 -17.57
N PHE A 427 -23.61 -29.79 -17.01
CA PHE A 427 -22.80 -30.91 -16.52
C PHE A 427 -22.76 -32.00 -17.62
N PRO A 428 -21.60 -32.40 -18.14
CA PRO A 428 -21.43 -33.70 -18.79
C PRO A 428 -21.08 -34.74 -17.70
N GLY A 429 -21.98 -35.70 -17.43
CA GLY A 429 -21.61 -36.86 -16.58
C GLY A 429 -22.68 -37.48 -15.67
N THR A 430 -23.88 -36.91 -15.53
CA THR A 430 -25.02 -37.63 -14.94
C THR A 430 -25.73 -38.38 -16.05
N GLU A 431 -25.69 -39.71 -16.02
CA GLU A 431 -26.47 -40.54 -16.94
C GLU A 431 -27.93 -40.08 -16.93
N SER A 432 -28.50 -39.93 -18.12
CA SER A 432 -29.92 -39.67 -18.29
C SER A 432 -30.70 -40.83 -17.68
N ASP A 433 -31.43 -40.59 -16.60
CA ASP A 433 -32.49 -41.50 -16.21
C ASP A 433 -33.52 -41.57 -17.35
N SER A 434 -34.01 -42.77 -17.60
CA SER A 434 -34.86 -43.16 -18.74
C SER A 434 -36.23 -42.46 -18.86
N THR A 435 -36.47 -41.38 -18.10
CA THR A 435 -37.76 -40.68 -18.00
C THR A 435 -37.85 -39.38 -18.79
N GLY A 436 -36.76 -38.89 -19.40
CA GLY A 436 -36.84 -37.76 -20.34
C GLY A 436 -37.35 -36.44 -19.75
N GLU A 437 -37.20 -36.24 -18.43
CA GLU A 437 -37.34 -34.91 -17.82
C GLU A 437 -35.99 -34.19 -17.84
N ASP A 438 -36.01 -32.96 -18.35
CA ASP A 438 -34.86 -32.07 -18.46
C ASP A 438 -34.43 -31.62 -17.04
N LEU A 439 -33.63 -32.44 -16.35
CA LEU A 439 -32.99 -32.09 -15.08
C LEU A 439 -31.86 -31.08 -15.35
N GLY A 440 -32.24 -29.86 -15.72
CA GLY A 440 -31.33 -28.74 -15.91
C GLY A 440 -30.50 -28.51 -14.64
N ALA A 441 -29.19 -28.77 -14.73
CA ALA A 441 -28.25 -28.64 -13.62
C ALA A 441 -28.34 -27.24 -12.98
N LYS A 442 -28.67 -27.22 -11.68
CA LYS A 442 -28.92 -26.03 -10.87
C LYS A 442 -27.62 -25.54 -10.20
N ILE A 443 -27.53 -24.24 -9.94
CA ILE A 443 -26.53 -23.66 -9.01
C ILE A 443 -26.72 -24.35 -7.64
N PRO A 444 -25.65 -24.75 -6.92
CA PRO A 444 -25.80 -25.33 -5.59
C PRO A 444 -26.62 -24.43 -4.67
N GLU A 445 -27.49 -25.02 -3.85
CA GLU A 445 -28.39 -24.24 -3.00
C GLU A 445 -27.68 -23.73 -1.74
N THR A 446 -26.66 -24.47 -1.26
CA THR A 446 -25.90 -24.15 -0.05
C THR A 446 -24.38 -24.21 -0.26
N GLY A 447 -23.62 -23.57 0.65
CA GLY A 447 -22.15 -23.63 0.68
C GLY A 447 -21.63 -25.06 0.90
N ASP A 448 -22.27 -25.83 1.78
CA ASP A 448 -21.91 -27.23 2.04
C ASP A 448 -22.03 -28.11 0.79
N GLU A 449 -23.06 -27.89 -0.02
CA GLU A 449 -23.25 -28.61 -1.28
C GLU A 449 -22.10 -28.30 -2.26
N LEU A 450 -21.70 -27.02 -2.36
CA LEU A 450 -20.56 -26.61 -3.17
C LEU A 450 -19.26 -27.31 -2.71
N ILE A 451 -18.99 -27.32 -1.41
CA ILE A 451 -17.79 -27.98 -0.87
C ILE A 451 -17.80 -29.48 -1.15
N ARG A 452 -18.94 -30.17 -0.97
CA ARG A 452 -19.07 -31.60 -1.32
C ARG A 452 -18.82 -31.86 -2.80
N ILE A 453 -19.31 -31.00 -3.69
CA ILE A 453 -19.05 -31.10 -5.14
C ILE A 453 -17.55 -30.96 -5.43
N LEU A 454 -16.86 -30.02 -4.79
CA LEU A 454 -15.40 -29.85 -4.95
C LEU A 454 -14.63 -31.06 -4.40
N GLN A 455 -14.98 -31.55 -3.22
CA GLN A 455 -14.37 -32.72 -2.58
C GLN A 455 -14.63 -34.03 -3.33
N ALA A 456 -15.67 -34.11 -4.15
CA ALA A 456 -15.89 -35.25 -5.05
C ALA A 456 -14.85 -35.31 -6.19
N GLY A 457 -14.29 -34.15 -6.57
CA GLY A 457 -13.25 -34.01 -7.59
C GLY A 457 -11.83 -34.06 -7.04
N ILE A 458 -10.87 -33.67 -7.89
CA ILE A 458 -9.47 -33.48 -7.49
C ILE A 458 -9.34 -32.19 -6.68
N THR A 459 -8.74 -32.32 -5.50
CA THR A 459 -8.36 -31.21 -4.61
C THR A 459 -6.84 -31.17 -4.45
N ASN A 460 -6.31 -30.23 -3.66
CA ASN A 460 -4.88 -30.21 -3.33
C ASN A 460 -4.49 -31.23 -2.25
N ASP A 461 -5.47 -31.87 -1.60
CA ASP A 461 -5.21 -32.92 -0.63
C ASP A 461 -4.93 -34.23 -1.37
N ALA A 462 -3.65 -34.61 -1.41
CA ALA A 462 -3.18 -35.77 -2.17
C ALA A 462 -3.78 -37.10 -1.67
N GLU A 463 -4.05 -37.21 -0.36
CA GLU A 463 -4.62 -38.43 0.24
C GLU A 463 -6.07 -38.60 -0.18
N LEU A 464 -6.85 -37.53 -0.05
CA LEU A 464 -8.27 -37.52 -0.42
C LEU A 464 -8.50 -37.50 -1.93
N SER A 465 -7.51 -37.10 -2.71
CA SER A 465 -7.56 -37.11 -4.18
C SER A 465 -7.07 -38.42 -4.81
N TYR A 466 -6.51 -39.34 -4.01
CA TYR A 466 -5.98 -40.60 -4.52
C TYR A 466 -7.07 -41.44 -5.23
N GLY A 467 -6.76 -41.93 -6.44
CA GLY A 467 -7.66 -42.77 -7.24
C GLY A 467 -8.80 -42.02 -7.96
N LYS A 468 -8.92 -40.70 -7.78
CA LYS A 468 -9.89 -39.88 -8.53
C LYS A 468 -9.37 -39.56 -9.92
N THR A 469 -10.29 -39.44 -10.89
CA THR A 469 -9.93 -39.08 -12.27
C THR A 469 -10.02 -37.56 -12.44
N PRO A 470 -8.97 -36.88 -12.94
CA PRO A 470 -9.03 -35.45 -13.17
C PRO A 470 -9.94 -35.10 -14.35
N GLU A 471 -10.84 -34.14 -14.16
CA GLU A 471 -11.71 -33.60 -15.21
C GLU A 471 -10.97 -32.67 -16.17
N GLN A 472 -9.91 -32.03 -15.67
CA GLN A 472 -9.10 -31.09 -16.42
C GLN A 472 -7.64 -31.12 -15.95
N GLY A 473 -6.75 -30.63 -16.81
CA GLY A 473 -5.34 -30.54 -16.52
C GLY A 473 -4.54 -30.09 -17.74
N ILE A 474 -3.22 -30.02 -17.57
CA ILE A 474 -2.27 -29.63 -18.61
C ILE A 474 -1.17 -30.68 -18.73
N SER A 475 -0.72 -30.93 -19.96
CA SER A 475 0.41 -31.83 -20.21
C SER A 475 1.73 -31.19 -19.77
N ARG A 476 2.65 -31.98 -19.21
CA ARG A 476 4.02 -31.58 -18.87
C ARG A 476 4.73 -30.84 -19.99
N LYS A 477 4.65 -31.37 -21.22
CA LYS A 477 5.29 -30.75 -22.40
C LYS A 477 4.86 -29.30 -22.62
N ARG A 478 3.58 -29.00 -22.42
CA ARG A 478 3.02 -27.66 -22.62
C ARG A 478 3.39 -26.70 -21.49
N LEU A 479 3.41 -27.19 -20.25
CA LEU A 479 3.89 -26.42 -19.10
C LEU A 479 5.33 -25.97 -19.32
N PHE A 480 6.23 -26.90 -19.62
CA PHE A 480 7.65 -26.58 -19.77
C PHE A 480 7.93 -25.70 -21.00
N ALA A 481 7.17 -25.83 -22.08
CA ALA A 481 7.26 -24.90 -23.21
C ALA A 481 6.93 -23.44 -22.81
N MET A 482 5.95 -23.24 -21.92
CA MET A 482 5.63 -21.91 -21.38
C MET A 482 6.72 -21.41 -20.42
N ILE A 483 7.17 -22.27 -19.51
CA ILE A 483 8.25 -21.94 -18.56
C ILE A 483 9.50 -21.49 -19.31
N ASP A 484 9.90 -22.20 -20.36
CA ASP A 484 11.09 -21.87 -21.16
C ASP A 484 10.96 -20.49 -21.83
N ALA A 485 9.79 -20.20 -22.41
CA ALA A 485 9.51 -18.92 -23.05
C ALA A 485 9.52 -17.73 -22.06
N LEU A 486 9.18 -17.97 -20.79
CA LEU A 486 9.05 -16.92 -19.78
C LEU A 486 10.34 -16.68 -18.99
N LEU A 487 10.99 -17.75 -18.52
CA LEU A 487 12.14 -17.64 -17.62
C LEU A 487 13.48 -17.47 -18.35
N ALA A 488 13.57 -17.85 -19.63
CA ALA A 488 14.67 -17.38 -20.45
C ALA A 488 14.37 -17.38 -21.96
N PRO A 489 13.83 -16.27 -22.48
CA PRO A 489 13.69 -16.09 -23.93
C PRO A 489 15.04 -16.15 -24.65
N ASP A 490 16.13 -15.78 -23.95
CA ASP A 490 17.47 -15.57 -24.50
C ASP A 490 18.52 -16.58 -24.00
N LEU A 491 18.18 -17.54 -23.11
CA LEU A 491 19.07 -18.63 -22.71
C LEU A 491 18.65 -19.95 -23.37
N PRO A 492 19.57 -20.91 -23.60
CA PRO A 492 19.21 -22.25 -24.05
C PRO A 492 18.22 -22.92 -23.08
N ALA A 493 17.18 -23.60 -23.59
CA ALA A 493 16.12 -24.24 -22.81
C ALA A 493 16.63 -25.13 -21.65
N GLU A 494 17.78 -25.78 -21.82
CA GLU A 494 18.44 -26.59 -20.79
C GLU A 494 18.78 -25.82 -19.50
N LYS A 495 19.01 -24.49 -19.55
CA LYS A 495 19.37 -23.68 -18.37
C LYS A 495 18.16 -23.19 -17.57
N SER A 496 17.03 -22.89 -18.20
CA SER A 496 15.80 -22.47 -17.51
C SER A 496 15.14 -23.63 -16.78
N GLN A 497 15.07 -24.78 -17.44
CA GLN A 497 14.63 -26.04 -16.82
C GLN A 497 15.57 -26.41 -15.67
N ALA A 498 16.88 -26.21 -15.81
CA ALA A 498 17.83 -26.42 -14.73
C ALA A 498 17.65 -25.46 -13.54
N THR A 499 17.15 -24.23 -13.72
CA THR A 499 16.92 -23.30 -12.58
C THR A 499 15.75 -23.75 -11.72
N LEU A 500 14.61 -24.12 -12.32
CA LEU A 500 13.48 -24.67 -11.56
C LEU A 500 13.75 -26.10 -11.09
N ALA A 501 14.42 -26.95 -11.88
CA ALA A 501 14.78 -28.32 -11.48
C ALA A 501 15.91 -28.38 -10.43
N LYS A 502 16.62 -27.27 -10.19
CA LYS A 502 17.54 -27.14 -9.04
C LYS A 502 16.80 -26.92 -7.73
N GLN A 503 15.64 -26.25 -7.78
CA GLN A 503 14.81 -26.02 -6.60
C GLN A 503 13.88 -27.21 -6.40
N TRP A 504 13.14 -27.61 -7.43
CA TRP A 504 12.18 -28.72 -7.39
C TRP A 504 12.84 -30.03 -7.83
N THR A 505 12.91 -31.00 -6.90
CA THR A 505 13.57 -32.30 -7.11
C THR A 505 12.62 -33.43 -7.48
N HIS A 506 11.30 -33.22 -7.37
CA HIS A 506 10.31 -34.23 -7.71
C HIS A 506 10.06 -34.27 -9.22
N GLU A 507 9.74 -35.47 -9.73
CA GLU A 507 9.37 -35.62 -11.14
C GLU A 507 7.94 -35.12 -11.37
N VAL A 508 7.80 -34.08 -12.20
CA VAL A 508 6.49 -33.59 -12.64
C VAL A 508 5.83 -34.63 -13.52
N ALA A 509 4.59 -35.04 -13.17
CA ALA A 509 3.82 -36.01 -13.93
C ALA A 509 3.55 -35.56 -15.38
N ASP A 510 3.38 -36.50 -16.31
CA ASP A 510 3.08 -36.19 -17.72
C ASP A 510 1.76 -35.41 -17.91
N PHE A 511 0.82 -35.61 -17.00
CA PHE A 511 -0.44 -34.87 -16.93
C PHE A 511 -0.61 -34.29 -15.52
N ILE A 512 -0.76 -32.98 -15.44
CA ILE A 512 -0.88 -32.23 -14.19
C ILE A 512 -2.35 -31.83 -14.02
N PRO A 513 -3.05 -32.36 -13.01
CA PRO A 513 -4.46 -32.06 -12.81
C PRO A 513 -4.65 -30.63 -12.32
N VAL A 514 -5.76 -30.01 -12.73
CA VAL A 514 -6.17 -28.67 -12.26
C VAL A 514 -7.35 -28.82 -11.32
N ALA A 515 -7.11 -28.58 -10.02
CA ALA A 515 -8.09 -28.76 -8.96
C ALA A 515 -9.23 -27.75 -9.06
N GLY A 516 -10.48 -28.25 -9.02
CA GLY A 516 -11.68 -27.42 -9.13
C GLY A 516 -12.77 -28.02 -10.02
N LYS A 517 -13.85 -27.26 -10.21
CA LYS A 517 -15.04 -27.69 -10.95
C LYS A 517 -15.54 -26.61 -11.91
N ARG A 518 -16.02 -27.03 -13.09
CA ARG A 518 -16.65 -26.15 -14.08
C ARG A 518 -18.18 -26.16 -13.94
N PHE A 519 -18.77 -24.97 -14.04
CA PHE A 519 -20.20 -24.69 -14.05
C PHE A 519 -20.52 -23.83 -15.28
N GLY A 520 -20.70 -24.46 -16.44
CA GLY A 520 -20.82 -23.74 -17.71
C GLY A 520 -19.55 -22.93 -18.03
N ASN A 521 -19.71 -21.61 -18.14
CA ASN A 521 -18.60 -20.68 -18.35
C ASN A 521 -17.93 -20.21 -17.06
N ILE A 522 -18.31 -20.75 -15.89
CA ILE A 522 -17.65 -20.45 -14.61
C ILE A 522 -16.77 -21.62 -14.22
N PHE A 523 -15.54 -21.34 -13.77
CA PHE A 523 -14.67 -22.33 -13.15
C PHE A 523 -14.45 -21.96 -11.68
N ILE A 524 -14.73 -22.87 -10.76
CA ILE A 524 -14.40 -22.71 -9.34
C ILE A 524 -13.15 -23.55 -9.07
N GLY A 525 -12.01 -22.88 -8.98
CA GLY A 525 -10.70 -23.47 -8.79
C GLY A 525 -10.24 -23.44 -7.33
N ILE A 526 -9.43 -24.42 -6.95
CA ILE A 526 -8.79 -24.48 -5.63
C ILE A 526 -7.33 -24.05 -5.83
N GLN A 527 -6.92 -22.95 -5.19
CA GLN A 527 -5.58 -22.40 -5.39
C GLN A 527 -4.51 -23.39 -4.94
N PRO A 528 -3.52 -23.74 -5.79
CA PRO A 528 -2.45 -24.65 -5.40
C PRO A 528 -1.53 -24.05 -4.33
N GLN A 529 -0.74 -24.93 -3.72
CA GLN A 529 0.21 -24.56 -2.68
C GLN A 529 1.44 -23.80 -3.20
N ARG A 530 1.98 -22.91 -2.35
CA ARG A 530 3.22 -22.17 -2.65
C ARG A 530 4.44 -23.07 -2.82
N GLY A 531 4.45 -24.24 -2.17
CA GLY A 531 5.47 -25.28 -2.36
C GLY A 531 6.24 -25.72 -1.11
N PHE A 532 6.14 -25.02 0.02
CA PHE A 532 6.84 -25.39 1.26
C PHE A 532 6.43 -26.76 1.83
N GLY A 533 5.19 -27.20 1.58
CA GLY A 533 4.75 -28.56 1.94
C GLY A 533 5.32 -29.67 1.05
N LEU A 534 5.76 -29.34 -0.17
CA LEU A 534 6.42 -30.28 -1.09
C LEU A 534 7.92 -30.40 -0.81
N GLN A 535 8.54 -29.31 -0.34
CA GLN A 535 9.97 -29.26 -0.04
C GLN A 535 10.19 -28.70 1.37
N THR A 536 9.87 -29.51 2.38
CA THR A 536 9.93 -29.11 3.79
C THR A 536 11.32 -28.67 4.25
N GLN A 537 12.40 -29.19 3.64
CA GLN A 537 13.77 -28.73 3.90
C GLN A 537 14.01 -27.27 3.49
N ALA A 538 13.28 -26.74 2.50
CA ALA A 538 13.40 -25.34 2.10
C ALA A 538 12.90 -24.38 3.18
N ILE A 539 12.01 -24.83 4.09
CA ILE A 539 11.54 -24.03 5.23
C ILE A 539 12.72 -23.58 6.11
N TYR A 540 13.78 -24.39 6.23
CA TYR A 540 14.96 -24.05 7.01
C TYR A 540 15.98 -23.16 6.29
N HIS A 541 15.89 -23.03 4.95
CA HIS A 541 17.03 -22.52 4.17
C HIS A 541 16.67 -21.48 3.09
N ASP A 542 15.47 -21.53 2.52
CA ASP A 542 15.08 -20.71 1.36
C ASP A 542 13.69 -20.06 1.53
N PRO A 543 13.62 -18.91 2.22
CA PRO A 543 12.41 -18.09 2.30
C PRO A 543 11.89 -17.58 0.95
N ALA A 544 12.73 -17.58 -0.10
CA ALA A 544 12.42 -17.06 -1.43
C ALA A 544 12.09 -18.18 -2.44
N LEU A 545 11.73 -19.38 -1.95
CA LEU A 545 11.37 -20.54 -2.75
C LEU A 545 10.38 -20.18 -3.87
N SER A 546 10.69 -20.54 -5.12
CA SER A 546 9.84 -20.32 -6.30
C SER A 546 8.50 -21.09 -6.21
N PRO A 547 7.47 -20.81 -7.04
CA PRO A 547 6.29 -21.66 -7.08
C PRO A 547 6.64 -23.02 -7.70
N PRO A 548 5.99 -24.12 -7.27
CA PRO A 548 6.14 -25.39 -7.94
C PRO A 548 5.59 -25.32 -9.38
N PRO A 549 6.08 -26.15 -10.31
CA PRO A 549 5.58 -26.19 -11.68
C PRO A 549 4.05 -26.38 -11.77
N GLU A 550 3.45 -27.13 -10.85
CA GLU A 550 2.01 -27.38 -10.74
C GLU A 550 1.22 -26.10 -10.41
N TYR A 551 1.80 -25.17 -9.67
CA TYR A 551 1.21 -23.86 -9.41
C TYR A 551 1.12 -23.03 -10.70
N LEU A 552 2.19 -23.04 -11.50
CA LEU A 552 2.22 -22.34 -12.79
C LEU A 552 1.28 -23.00 -13.80
N ALA A 553 1.17 -24.33 -13.76
CA ALA A 553 0.26 -25.13 -14.57
C ALA A 553 -1.21 -24.72 -14.37
N PHE A 554 -1.62 -24.52 -13.12
CA PHE A 554 -2.96 -24.08 -12.75
C PHE A 554 -3.35 -22.75 -13.41
N TYR A 555 -2.52 -21.71 -13.23
CA TYR A 555 -2.83 -20.41 -13.83
C TYR A 555 -2.64 -20.39 -15.34
N GLN A 556 -1.70 -21.17 -15.89
CA GLN A 556 -1.58 -21.32 -17.35
C GLN A 556 -2.86 -21.90 -17.96
N TRP A 557 -3.40 -22.96 -17.37
CA TRP A 557 -4.64 -23.57 -17.83
C TRP A 557 -5.82 -22.59 -17.75
N ILE A 558 -5.91 -21.78 -16.68
CA ILE A 558 -6.94 -20.74 -16.55
C ILE A 558 -6.87 -19.74 -17.72
N ARG A 559 -5.66 -19.32 -18.09
CA ARG A 559 -5.43 -18.32 -19.15
C ARG A 559 -5.60 -18.86 -20.55
N GLU A 560 -5.16 -20.08 -20.84
CA GLU A 560 -5.04 -20.56 -22.22
C GLU A 560 -6.07 -21.63 -22.59
N ASP A 561 -6.40 -22.54 -21.67
CA ASP A 561 -7.28 -23.69 -21.94
C ASP A 561 -8.73 -23.37 -21.56
N PHE A 562 -8.91 -22.81 -20.37
CA PHE A 562 -10.19 -22.24 -19.97
C PHE A 562 -10.42 -20.87 -20.63
N ASP A 563 -9.35 -20.19 -21.05
CA ASP A 563 -9.38 -18.88 -21.71
C ASP A 563 -10.28 -17.89 -20.95
N ALA A 564 -9.99 -17.73 -19.66
CA ALA A 564 -10.73 -16.84 -18.77
C ALA A 564 -10.69 -15.39 -19.28
N HIS A 565 -11.82 -14.67 -19.15
CA HIS A 565 -11.87 -13.22 -19.36
C HIS A 565 -11.47 -12.45 -18.11
N ALA A 566 -11.69 -13.04 -16.93
CA ALA A 566 -11.29 -12.50 -15.64
C ALA A 566 -11.08 -13.64 -14.63
N VAL A 567 -10.25 -13.37 -13.63
CA VAL A 567 -10.15 -14.18 -12.41
C VAL A 567 -10.72 -13.40 -11.23
N ILE A 568 -11.35 -14.12 -10.30
CA ILE A 568 -11.80 -13.61 -9.02
C ILE A 568 -11.13 -14.45 -7.94
N HIS A 569 -10.20 -13.87 -7.19
CA HIS A 569 -9.74 -14.51 -5.96
C HIS A 569 -10.74 -14.14 -4.88
N PHE A 570 -11.41 -15.12 -4.27
CA PHE A 570 -12.59 -14.86 -3.45
C PHE A 570 -12.28 -14.97 -1.96
N GLY A 571 -12.17 -13.83 -1.28
CA GLY A 571 -11.89 -13.73 0.15
C GLY A 571 -10.41 -13.50 0.47
N LYS A 572 -10.15 -12.82 1.60
CA LYS A 572 -8.80 -12.66 2.16
C LYS A 572 -8.25 -14.01 2.62
N HIS A 573 -7.10 -14.45 2.17
CA HIS A 573 -6.30 -13.95 1.03
C HIS A 573 -5.75 -15.14 0.27
N GLY A 574 -5.28 -14.92 -0.95
CA GLY A 574 -4.61 -15.95 -1.74
C GLY A 574 -3.12 -15.97 -1.44
N ASN A 575 -2.38 -16.82 -2.15
CA ASN A 575 -0.93 -16.88 -2.04
C ASN A 575 -0.19 -16.28 -3.27
N LEU A 576 -0.91 -15.72 -4.26
CA LEU A 576 -0.36 -15.26 -5.54
C LEU A 576 0.38 -13.92 -5.42
N GLU A 577 -0.15 -12.99 -4.66
CA GLU A 577 0.43 -11.68 -4.41
C GLU A 577 1.67 -11.77 -3.48
N TRP A 578 1.92 -12.95 -2.90
CA TRP A 578 3.02 -13.23 -1.97
C TRP A 578 4.13 -14.06 -2.60
N LEU A 579 4.01 -14.49 -3.86
CA LEU A 579 5.10 -15.19 -4.55
C LEU A 579 6.34 -14.26 -4.62
N PRO A 580 7.56 -14.80 -4.46
CA PRO A 580 8.80 -14.07 -4.63
C PRO A 580 8.90 -13.17 -5.86
N GLY A 581 9.53 -12.02 -5.64
CA GLY A 581 9.73 -10.96 -6.63
C GLY A 581 9.77 -9.60 -5.95
N ARG A 582 9.83 -8.54 -6.75
CA ARG A 582 9.82 -7.16 -6.25
C ARG A 582 8.55 -6.83 -5.46
N SER A 583 8.64 -5.85 -4.56
CA SER A 583 7.51 -5.40 -3.74
C SER A 583 6.44 -4.66 -4.55
N ILE A 584 6.86 -3.80 -5.49
CA ILE A 584 5.98 -3.03 -6.37
C ILE A 584 6.65 -2.80 -7.72
N ALA A 585 5.89 -2.38 -8.73
CA ALA A 585 6.38 -2.15 -10.11
C ALA A 585 7.12 -3.37 -10.64
N LEU A 586 6.40 -4.50 -10.65
CA LEU A 586 6.93 -5.82 -10.98
C LEU A 586 7.54 -5.88 -12.38
N GLY A 587 8.62 -6.65 -12.50
CA GLY A 587 9.30 -7.03 -13.72
C GLY A 587 8.78 -8.34 -14.30
N SER A 588 9.17 -8.63 -15.55
CA SER A 588 8.83 -9.88 -16.25
C SER A 588 9.39 -11.15 -15.57
N ASP A 589 10.33 -10.98 -14.65
CA ASP A 589 10.99 -12.01 -13.83
C ASP A 589 10.29 -12.26 -12.49
N ASP A 590 9.28 -11.46 -12.11
CA ASP A 590 8.58 -11.60 -10.84
C ASP A 590 7.45 -12.64 -10.92
N PHE A 591 7.42 -13.59 -9.97
CA PHE A 591 6.48 -14.71 -10.03
C PHE A 591 5.00 -14.35 -10.00
N PRO A 592 4.52 -13.32 -9.28
CA PRO A 592 3.12 -12.90 -9.37
C PRO A 592 2.73 -12.51 -10.81
N GLN A 593 3.61 -11.78 -11.50
CA GLN A 593 3.41 -11.38 -12.89
C GLN A 593 3.54 -12.56 -13.86
N ILE A 594 4.44 -13.51 -13.61
CA ILE A 594 4.55 -14.74 -14.42
C ILE A 594 3.31 -15.62 -14.25
N ALA A 595 2.85 -15.79 -13.02
CA ALA A 595 1.74 -16.66 -12.68
C ALA A 595 0.42 -16.11 -13.16
N LEU A 596 0.12 -14.82 -13.01
CA LEU A 596 -1.17 -14.26 -13.45
C LEU A 596 -1.14 -13.66 -14.86
N LYS A 597 0.04 -13.22 -15.29
CA LYS A 597 0.26 -12.44 -16.52
C LYS A 597 -0.65 -11.20 -16.52
N THR A 598 -1.51 -11.07 -17.51
CA THR A 598 -2.29 -9.87 -17.81
C THR A 598 -3.79 -10.10 -17.66
N LEU A 599 -4.19 -11.17 -16.98
CA LEU A 599 -5.59 -11.52 -16.75
C LEU A 599 -6.20 -10.53 -15.73
N PRO A 600 -7.35 -9.88 -16.04
CA PRO A 600 -8.04 -9.01 -15.09
C PRO A 600 -8.34 -9.75 -13.77
N ASN A 601 -7.89 -9.18 -12.66
CA ASN A 601 -8.01 -9.75 -11.33
C ASN A 601 -8.98 -8.94 -10.47
N LEU A 602 -10.06 -9.56 -10.04
CA LEU A 602 -11.03 -8.99 -9.10
C LEU A 602 -10.90 -9.69 -7.74
N TYR A 603 -11.10 -8.95 -6.66
CA TYR A 603 -10.81 -9.48 -5.34
C TYR A 603 -11.81 -9.00 -4.28
N PRO A 604 -12.82 -9.82 -3.92
CA PRO A 604 -13.56 -9.65 -2.68
C PRO A 604 -12.62 -9.71 -1.47
N PHE A 605 -12.55 -8.63 -0.69
CA PHE A 605 -11.57 -8.48 0.38
C PHE A 605 -12.19 -7.80 1.61
N ILE A 606 -11.76 -8.16 2.81
CA ILE A 606 -12.34 -7.57 4.03
C ILE A 606 -11.91 -6.10 4.19
N VAL A 607 -12.85 -5.21 4.51
CA VAL A 607 -12.61 -3.76 4.55
C VAL A 607 -11.60 -3.32 5.63
N ASN A 608 -11.43 -4.11 6.68
CA ASN A 608 -10.52 -3.79 7.77
C ASN A 608 -9.10 -4.32 7.57
N ASP A 609 -8.76 -4.87 6.41
CA ASP A 609 -7.40 -5.33 6.13
C ASP A 609 -6.74 -4.58 4.96
N PRO A 610 -6.41 -3.30 5.16
CA PRO A 610 -5.80 -2.46 4.14
C PRO A 610 -4.44 -2.98 3.66
N GLY A 611 -3.63 -3.57 4.55
CA GLY A 611 -2.24 -3.93 4.26
C GLY A 611 -2.15 -5.01 3.18
N GLU A 612 -2.85 -6.12 3.37
CA GLU A 612 -2.83 -7.24 2.43
C GLU A 612 -3.57 -6.90 1.14
N GLY A 613 -4.69 -6.18 1.22
CA GLY A 613 -5.39 -5.70 0.03
C GLY A 613 -4.53 -4.77 -0.84
N ALA A 614 -3.69 -3.92 -0.23
CA ALA A 614 -2.72 -3.11 -0.96
C ALA A 614 -1.69 -3.95 -1.71
N GLN A 615 -1.24 -5.08 -1.14
CA GLN A 615 -0.32 -5.99 -1.82
C GLN A 615 -0.95 -6.67 -3.01
N ALA A 616 -2.20 -7.13 -2.88
CA ALA A 616 -2.96 -7.66 -4.01
C ALA A 616 -3.07 -6.62 -5.14
N LYS A 617 -3.39 -5.35 -4.82
CA LYS A 617 -3.45 -4.25 -5.80
C LYS A 617 -2.11 -4.01 -6.51
N ARG A 618 -1.00 -4.03 -5.75
CA ARG A 618 0.34 -3.63 -6.22
C ARG A 618 1.11 -4.74 -6.93
N ARG A 619 0.88 -6.01 -6.58
CA ARG A 619 1.62 -7.17 -7.10
C ARG A 619 0.80 -8.07 -8.04
N SER A 620 -0.52 -7.91 -8.09
CA SER A 620 -1.37 -8.69 -9.00
C SER A 620 -2.35 -7.84 -9.82
N SER A 621 -2.20 -6.51 -9.77
CA SER A 621 -3.11 -5.56 -10.42
C SER A 621 -4.58 -5.81 -10.04
N ALA A 622 -4.85 -6.16 -8.77
CA ALA A 622 -6.20 -6.47 -8.32
C ALA A 622 -7.09 -5.24 -8.26
N VAL A 623 -8.35 -5.39 -8.68
CA VAL A 623 -9.44 -4.50 -8.29
C VAL A 623 -10.12 -5.08 -7.06
N ILE A 624 -9.92 -4.43 -5.92
CA ILE A 624 -10.58 -4.83 -4.69
C ILE A 624 -12.08 -4.48 -4.80
N VAL A 625 -12.92 -5.36 -4.28
CA VAL A 625 -14.33 -5.07 -3.99
C VAL A 625 -14.53 -5.43 -2.53
N ASP A 626 -14.44 -4.43 -1.67
CA ASP A 626 -14.40 -4.66 -0.24
C ASP A 626 -15.72 -5.20 0.30
N HIS A 627 -15.66 -5.91 1.42
CA HIS A 627 -16.82 -6.45 2.12
C HIS A 627 -16.80 -6.14 3.61
N LEU A 628 -18.00 -6.20 4.18
CA LEU A 628 -18.23 -5.94 5.60
C LEU A 628 -17.48 -6.96 6.47
N THR A 629 -17.09 -6.51 7.66
CA THR A 629 -16.57 -7.37 8.72
C THR A 629 -17.67 -8.30 9.25
N PRO A 630 -17.32 -9.44 9.86
CA PRO A 630 -18.31 -10.27 10.55
C PRO A 630 -19.02 -9.49 11.66
N PRO A 631 -20.29 -9.81 11.95
CA PRO A 631 -21.04 -9.15 13.02
C PRO A 631 -20.44 -9.48 14.39
N LEU A 632 -20.12 -8.45 15.17
CA LEU A 632 -19.66 -8.59 16.55
C LEU A 632 -20.82 -8.61 17.54
N THR A 633 -20.63 -9.33 18.64
CA THR A 633 -21.49 -9.32 19.82
C THR A 633 -20.65 -9.31 21.09
N ARG A 634 -21.29 -9.07 22.23
CA ARG A 634 -20.68 -9.17 23.56
C ARG A 634 -20.53 -10.65 23.92
N ALA A 635 -19.36 -11.06 24.42
CA ALA A 635 -19.07 -12.46 24.72
C ALA A 635 -20.02 -13.03 25.78
N GLY A 636 -20.31 -12.24 26.83
CA GLY A 636 -21.08 -12.72 27.96
C GLY A 636 -20.29 -13.71 28.83
N LEU A 637 -20.94 -14.25 29.86
CA LEU A 637 -20.40 -15.32 30.70
C LEU A 637 -21.23 -16.59 30.53
N TYR A 638 -20.61 -17.74 30.80
CA TYR A 638 -21.26 -19.05 30.70
C TYR A 638 -20.74 -19.98 31.81
N GLU A 639 -21.55 -21.00 32.11
CA GLU A 639 -21.21 -22.08 33.04
C GLU A 639 -20.63 -21.59 34.38
N GLU A 640 -19.38 -21.90 34.67
CA GLU A 640 -18.72 -21.59 35.95
C GLU A 640 -18.40 -20.10 36.12
N LEU A 641 -18.19 -19.36 35.03
CA LEU A 641 -17.96 -17.91 35.05
C LEU A 641 -19.24 -17.15 35.44
N ASP A 642 -20.39 -17.57 34.89
CA ASP A 642 -21.71 -17.03 35.25
C ASP A 642 -22.07 -17.41 36.71
N ARG A 643 -21.64 -18.60 37.18
CA ARG A 643 -21.78 -18.96 38.59
C ARG A 643 -20.92 -18.07 39.50
N ALA A 644 -19.66 -17.81 39.13
CA ALA A 644 -18.76 -16.93 39.88
C ALA A 644 -19.33 -15.51 40.00
N GLU A 645 -19.87 -14.96 38.91
CA GLU A 645 -20.54 -13.65 38.91
C GLU A 645 -21.71 -13.60 39.88
N ARG A 646 -22.60 -14.61 39.87
CA ARG A 646 -23.75 -14.65 40.80
C ARG A 646 -23.33 -14.72 42.26
N LEU A 647 -22.28 -15.48 42.57
CA LEU A 647 -21.74 -15.58 43.94
C LEU A 647 -21.17 -14.23 44.39
N LEU A 648 -20.44 -13.52 43.52
CA LEU A 648 -19.93 -12.18 43.79
C LEU A 648 -21.06 -11.15 44.00
N GLU A 649 -22.11 -11.20 43.18
CA GLU A 649 -23.27 -10.31 43.36
C GLU A 649 -24.01 -10.57 44.68
N GLU A 650 -24.19 -11.85 45.04
CA GLU A 650 -24.82 -12.23 46.31
C GLU A 650 -23.94 -11.80 47.50
N HIS A 651 -22.62 -11.96 47.37
CA HIS A 651 -21.64 -11.52 48.37
C HIS A 651 -21.74 -10.02 48.59
N ALA A 652 -21.66 -9.21 47.52
CA ALA A 652 -21.74 -7.75 47.59
C ALA A 652 -23.07 -7.27 48.22
N HIS A 653 -24.18 -7.98 47.99
CA HIS A 653 -25.46 -7.68 48.65
C HIS A 653 -25.46 -8.01 50.16
N CYS A 654 -24.78 -9.10 50.54
CA CYS A 654 -24.75 -9.59 51.91
C CYS A 654 -23.72 -8.88 52.78
N GLU A 655 -22.65 -8.31 52.21
CA GLU A 655 -21.54 -7.71 52.95
C GLU A 655 -22.00 -6.69 54.01
N THR A 656 -22.95 -5.81 53.64
CA THR A 656 -23.46 -4.77 54.56
C THR A 656 -24.64 -5.26 55.43
N LEU A 657 -25.47 -6.18 54.93
CA LEU A 657 -26.74 -6.56 55.57
C LEU A 657 -26.65 -7.86 56.40
N TYR A 658 -25.80 -8.81 56.00
CA TYR A 658 -25.66 -10.16 56.57
C TYR A 658 -24.20 -10.67 56.50
N PRO A 659 -23.28 -10.16 57.34
CA PRO A 659 -21.85 -10.46 57.25
C PRO A 659 -21.48 -11.94 57.38
N GLU A 660 -22.21 -12.70 58.22
CA GLU A 660 -21.98 -14.15 58.37
C GLU A 660 -22.24 -14.91 57.06
N ARG A 661 -23.24 -14.50 56.28
CA ARG A 661 -23.54 -15.08 54.96
C ARG A 661 -22.53 -14.66 53.90
N ALA A 662 -22.03 -13.43 53.96
CA ALA A 662 -20.96 -12.98 53.06
C ALA A 662 -19.70 -13.85 53.23
N HIS A 663 -19.33 -14.18 54.46
CA HIS A 663 -18.20 -15.07 54.73
C HIS A 663 -18.44 -16.52 54.25
N GLU A 664 -19.69 -17.03 54.29
CA GLU A 664 -20.01 -18.33 53.67
C GLU A 664 -19.85 -18.29 52.14
N LEU A 665 -20.27 -17.20 51.50
CA LEU A 665 -20.14 -17.00 50.05
C LEU A 665 -18.68 -16.85 49.62
N GLU A 666 -17.83 -16.21 50.42
CA GLU A 666 -16.37 -16.18 50.19
C GLU A 666 -15.80 -17.59 50.11
N HIS A 667 -16.16 -18.48 51.05
CA HIS A 667 -15.70 -19.87 51.02
C HIS A 667 -16.24 -20.65 49.80
N GLU A 668 -17.46 -20.34 49.34
CA GLU A 668 -17.98 -20.93 48.10
C GLU A 668 -17.22 -20.44 46.86
N ILE A 669 -16.84 -19.16 46.82
CA ILE A 669 -16.02 -18.58 45.75
C ILE A 669 -14.62 -19.19 45.78
N GLU A 670 -13.97 -19.27 46.94
CA GLU A 670 -12.66 -19.92 47.11
C GLU A 670 -12.70 -21.38 46.63
N HIS A 671 -13.70 -22.14 47.07
CA HIS A 671 -13.88 -23.53 46.63
C HIS A 671 -14.11 -23.62 45.12
N LEU A 672 -14.83 -22.68 44.50
CA LEU A 672 -14.97 -22.64 43.04
C LEU A 672 -13.61 -22.40 42.38
N LEU A 673 -12.85 -21.41 42.84
CA LEU A 673 -11.53 -21.05 42.29
C LEU A 673 -10.50 -22.19 42.41
N GLU A 674 -10.56 -22.99 43.47
CA GLU A 674 -9.69 -24.17 43.64
C GLU A 674 -9.95 -25.30 42.62
N HIS A 675 -11.14 -25.33 41.99
CA HIS A 675 -11.58 -26.43 41.12
C HIS A 675 -11.64 -26.07 39.64
N VAL A 676 -11.37 -24.82 39.28
CA VAL A 676 -11.44 -24.32 37.90
C VAL A 676 -10.06 -23.95 37.38
N ASP A 677 -9.74 -24.33 36.15
CA ASP A 677 -8.40 -24.13 35.57
C ASP A 677 -8.11 -22.65 35.24
N TRP A 678 -9.16 -21.85 34.97
CA TRP A 678 -9.02 -20.42 34.62
C TRP A 678 -8.69 -19.53 35.82
N SER A 679 -8.79 -20.01 37.07
CA SER A 679 -8.42 -19.22 38.25
C SER A 679 -6.94 -18.83 38.26
N ALA A 680 -6.10 -19.61 37.57
CA ALA A 680 -4.69 -19.30 37.38
C ALA A 680 -4.43 -18.06 36.51
N GLU A 681 -5.44 -17.57 35.77
CA GLU A 681 -5.35 -16.36 34.94
C GLU A 681 -5.70 -15.08 35.72
N LEU A 682 -6.18 -15.20 36.96
CA LEU A 682 -6.49 -14.05 37.80
C LEU A 682 -5.21 -13.29 38.17
N PRO A 683 -5.22 -11.95 38.09
CA PRO A 683 -4.08 -11.15 38.53
C PRO A 683 -3.84 -11.33 40.04
N GLU A 684 -2.56 -11.29 40.45
CA GLU A 684 -2.17 -11.25 41.86
C GLU A 684 -2.58 -9.88 42.44
N ASP A 685 -3.67 -9.86 43.21
CA ASP A 685 -4.20 -8.68 43.92
C ASP A 685 -4.29 -8.99 45.43
N GLU A 686 -4.16 -7.96 46.27
CA GLU A 686 -4.42 -8.08 47.72
C GLU A 686 -5.90 -8.41 47.98
N ASP A 687 -6.80 -8.03 47.06
CA ASP A 687 -8.22 -8.37 47.08
C ASP A 687 -8.59 -9.33 45.93
N GLN A 688 -8.66 -10.62 46.25
CA GLN A 688 -8.99 -11.70 45.32
C GLN A 688 -10.41 -11.58 44.73
N LEU A 689 -11.37 -10.98 45.45
CA LEU A 689 -12.73 -10.77 44.95
C LEU A 689 -12.76 -9.64 43.93
N ASN A 690 -11.99 -8.58 44.16
CA ASN A 690 -11.84 -7.49 43.21
C ASN A 690 -11.13 -7.94 41.92
N ALA A 691 -10.07 -8.75 42.04
CA ALA A 691 -9.40 -9.37 40.90
C ALA A 691 -10.37 -10.25 40.09
N LEU A 692 -11.17 -11.08 40.76
CA LEU A 692 -12.19 -11.91 40.12
C LEU A 692 -13.25 -11.06 39.43
N SER A 693 -13.80 -10.05 40.10
CA SER A 693 -14.81 -9.14 39.54
C SER A 693 -14.29 -8.43 38.28
N SER A 694 -13.06 -7.90 38.33
CA SER A 694 -12.43 -7.20 37.22
C SER A 694 -12.22 -8.13 36.01
N HIS A 695 -11.70 -9.34 36.26
CA HIS A 695 -11.47 -10.34 35.23
C HIS A 695 -12.78 -10.81 34.56
N LEU A 696 -13.82 -11.11 35.35
CA LEU A 696 -15.13 -11.47 34.82
C LEU A 696 -15.76 -10.35 34.00
N CYS A 697 -15.60 -9.09 34.45
CA CYS A 697 -16.08 -7.93 33.69
C CYS A 697 -15.39 -7.82 32.32
N GLU A 698 -14.05 -7.96 32.28
CA GLU A 698 -13.28 -7.91 31.04
C GLU A 698 -13.69 -9.03 30.06
N LEU A 699 -13.81 -10.26 30.54
CA LEU A 699 -14.27 -11.39 29.73
C LEU A 699 -15.68 -11.17 29.20
N LYS A 700 -16.61 -10.73 30.07
CA LYS A 700 -18.01 -10.50 29.72
C LYS A 700 -18.16 -9.40 28.67
N GLU A 701 -17.40 -8.30 28.81
CA GLU A 701 -17.43 -7.14 27.90
C GLU A 701 -16.67 -7.33 26.59
N SER A 702 -15.83 -8.35 26.49
CA SER A 702 -15.06 -8.63 25.29
C SER A 702 -15.97 -8.79 24.07
N GLN A 703 -15.59 -8.14 22.97
CA GLN A 703 -16.32 -8.24 21.70
C GLN A 703 -15.78 -9.40 20.88
N ILE A 704 -16.66 -10.33 20.51
CA ILE A 704 -16.33 -11.51 19.71
C ILE A 704 -17.21 -11.59 18.48
N ARG A 705 -16.80 -12.40 17.50
CA ARG A 705 -17.61 -12.63 16.28
C ARG A 705 -18.82 -13.50 16.62
N SER A 706 -20.01 -13.07 16.19
CA SER A 706 -21.27 -13.83 16.30
C SER A 706 -21.58 -14.70 15.06
N GLY A 707 -20.60 -14.85 14.17
CA GLY A 707 -20.69 -15.59 12.92
C GLY A 707 -19.78 -15.00 11.84
N LEU A 708 -19.96 -15.44 10.60
CA LEU A 708 -19.24 -14.95 9.43
C LEU A 708 -20.11 -14.02 8.58
N HIS A 709 -19.47 -13.12 7.85
CA HIS A 709 -20.15 -12.31 6.84
C HIS A 709 -20.48 -13.16 5.61
N ILE A 710 -21.63 -12.91 4.97
CA ILE A 710 -21.96 -13.46 3.65
C ILE A 710 -22.00 -12.30 2.66
N PHE A 711 -21.16 -12.36 1.63
CA PHE A 711 -20.98 -11.27 0.66
C PHE A 711 -22.32 -10.81 0.06
N GLY A 712 -22.63 -9.53 0.21
CA GLY A 712 -23.88 -8.90 -0.21
C GLY A 712 -25.08 -9.13 0.70
N GLN A 713 -24.90 -9.68 1.90
CA GLN A 713 -25.98 -9.87 2.89
C GLN A 713 -25.67 -9.10 4.18
N LEU A 714 -26.67 -8.40 4.70
CA LEU A 714 -26.53 -7.70 5.98
C LEU A 714 -26.90 -8.63 7.13
N PRO A 715 -26.28 -8.45 8.32
CA PRO A 715 -26.78 -9.07 9.54
C PRO A 715 -28.28 -8.78 9.75
N GLU A 716 -29.03 -9.79 10.19
CA GLU A 716 -30.47 -9.71 10.48
C GLU A 716 -30.75 -10.01 11.97
N GLY A 717 -31.94 -9.64 12.45
CA GLY A 717 -32.39 -9.91 13.82
C GLY A 717 -31.45 -9.34 14.89
N GLU A 718 -31.16 -10.12 15.92
CA GLU A 718 -30.28 -9.75 17.04
C GLU A 718 -28.84 -9.41 16.57
N LYS A 719 -28.29 -10.16 15.60
CA LYS A 719 -26.94 -9.88 15.05
C LYS A 719 -26.83 -8.48 14.46
N ARG A 720 -27.92 -7.96 13.91
CA ARG A 720 -27.96 -6.57 13.40
C ARG A 720 -27.91 -5.56 14.53
N ILE A 721 -28.62 -5.81 15.63
CA ILE A 721 -28.68 -4.93 16.78
C ILE A 721 -27.29 -4.86 17.42
N ASP A 722 -26.70 -6.01 17.70
CA ASP A 722 -25.38 -6.11 18.34
C ASP A 722 -24.28 -5.50 17.45
N PHE A 723 -24.35 -5.73 16.13
CA PHE A 723 -23.38 -5.12 15.23
C PHE A 723 -23.53 -3.60 15.19
N LEU A 724 -24.75 -3.05 15.10
CA LEU A 724 -24.95 -1.60 15.17
C LEU A 724 -24.50 -1.01 16.51
N LEU A 725 -24.68 -1.74 17.62
CA LEU A 725 -24.20 -1.34 18.93
C LEU A 725 -22.67 -1.24 18.95
N SER A 726 -21.97 -2.23 18.37
CA SER A 726 -20.51 -2.20 18.26
C SER A 726 -19.99 -0.96 17.52
N LEU A 727 -20.68 -0.52 16.45
CA LEU A 727 -20.32 0.67 15.66
C LEU A 727 -20.63 1.99 16.39
N LEU A 728 -21.56 1.95 17.34
CA LEU A 728 -21.99 3.09 18.13
C LEU A 728 -21.24 3.21 19.47
N ARG A 729 -20.49 2.18 19.88
CA ARG A 729 -19.82 2.10 21.18
C ARG A 729 -18.67 3.10 21.32
N MET A 730 -17.83 3.24 20.28
CA MET A 730 -16.66 4.12 20.36
C MET A 730 -17.04 5.61 20.24
N PRO A 731 -16.59 6.47 21.17
CA PRO A 731 -16.74 7.92 21.05
C PRO A 731 -15.82 8.50 19.97
N SER A 732 -16.10 9.72 19.53
CA SER A 732 -15.23 10.51 18.65
C SER A 732 -15.22 11.97 19.10
N VAL A 733 -14.35 12.80 18.52
CA VAL A 733 -14.27 14.23 18.83
C VAL A 733 -15.63 14.93 18.64
N GLU A 734 -16.44 14.47 17.69
CA GLU A 734 -17.72 15.09 17.35
C GLU A 734 -18.93 14.46 18.05
N ARG A 735 -18.80 13.29 18.70
CA ARG A 735 -19.92 12.58 19.32
C ARG A 735 -19.50 11.64 20.46
N PRO A 736 -20.26 11.55 21.56
CA PRO A 736 -20.08 10.48 22.54
C PRO A 736 -20.42 9.11 21.94
N GLY A 737 -19.93 8.05 22.60
CA GLY A 737 -20.42 6.68 22.37
C GLY A 737 -21.86 6.53 22.89
N LEU A 738 -22.59 5.53 22.38
CA LEU A 738 -24.00 5.34 22.75
C LEU A 738 -24.16 5.06 24.25
N LEU A 739 -23.27 4.27 24.85
CA LEU A 739 -23.33 3.96 26.28
C LEU A 739 -23.13 5.21 27.14
N GLN A 740 -22.10 6.03 26.83
CA GLN A 740 -21.87 7.31 27.52
C GLN A 740 -23.06 8.26 27.35
N ALA A 741 -23.63 8.33 26.15
CA ALA A 741 -24.78 9.19 25.87
C ALA A 741 -26.04 8.79 26.64
N LEU A 742 -26.29 7.49 26.81
CA LEU A 742 -27.42 6.97 27.60
C LEU A 742 -27.22 7.25 29.10
N LEU A 743 -25.98 7.18 29.59
CA LEU A 743 -25.61 7.55 30.96
C LEU A 743 -25.57 9.06 31.21
N GLY A 744 -25.64 9.88 30.15
CA GLY A 744 -25.45 11.33 30.26
C GLY A 744 -24.04 11.72 30.70
N LYS A 745 -23.03 10.92 30.36
CA LYS A 745 -21.61 11.13 30.69
C LYS A 745 -20.86 11.74 29.50
N GLU A 746 -19.72 12.37 29.80
CA GLU A 746 -18.81 12.91 28.79
C GLU A 746 -18.17 11.78 27.95
N PRO A 747 -17.70 12.06 26.72
CA PRO A 747 -17.12 11.05 25.83
C PRO A 747 -15.89 10.30 26.38
N ASP A 748 -15.16 10.91 27.31
CA ASP A 748 -13.96 10.36 27.96
C ASP A 748 -14.25 9.62 29.27
N PHE A 749 -15.54 9.47 29.64
CA PHE A 749 -15.92 8.68 30.81
C PHE A 749 -15.55 7.21 30.61
N ASP A 750 -14.73 6.71 31.52
CA ASP A 750 -14.31 5.32 31.58
C ASP A 750 -15.47 4.44 32.04
N LEU A 751 -15.97 3.62 31.12
CA LEU A 751 -17.07 2.70 31.38
C LEU A 751 -16.67 1.56 32.31
N ASP A 752 -15.38 1.30 32.49
CA ASP A 752 -14.90 0.22 33.36
C ASP A 752 -14.93 0.61 34.84
N THR A 753 -15.21 1.88 35.14
CA THR A 753 -15.53 2.34 36.51
C THR A 753 -16.93 1.95 36.99
N LEU A 754 -17.79 1.43 36.10
CA LEU A 754 -19.14 1.00 36.44
C LEU A 754 -19.14 -0.41 37.02
N SER A 755 -20.07 -0.71 37.92
CA SER A 755 -20.28 -2.08 38.36
C SER A 755 -20.79 -2.97 37.21
N ILE A 756 -20.51 -4.28 37.30
CA ILE A 756 -20.99 -5.29 36.34
C ILE A 756 -22.49 -5.16 36.07
N ARG A 757 -23.29 -4.95 37.12
CA ARG A 757 -24.74 -4.78 37.00
C ARG A 757 -25.14 -3.51 36.25
N GLU A 758 -24.49 -2.37 36.55
CA GLU A 758 -24.74 -1.12 35.82
C GLU A 758 -24.36 -1.26 34.35
N ARG A 759 -23.29 -2.01 34.05
CA ARG A 759 -22.86 -2.35 32.68
C ARG A 759 -23.91 -3.19 31.94
N ASP A 760 -24.50 -4.18 32.60
CA ASP A 760 -25.58 -4.99 32.01
C ASP A 760 -26.84 -4.16 31.75
N GLU A 761 -27.24 -3.35 32.73
CA GLU A 761 -28.44 -2.51 32.62
C GLU A 761 -28.30 -1.49 31.47
N ILE A 762 -27.11 -0.87 31.30
CA ILE A 762 -26.88 0.09 30.23
C ILE A 762 -26.75 -0.57 28.85
N GLU A 763 -26.11 -1.74 28.77
CA GLU A 763 -25.98 -2.49 27.51
C GLU A 763 -27.37 -2.93 27.02
N GLN A 764 -28.22 -3.42 27.92
CA GLN A 764 -29.59 -3.80 27.58
C GLN A 764 -30.42 -2.60 27.13
N GLN A 765 -30.31 -1.46 27.83
CA GLN A 765 -30.93 -0.20 27.40
C GLN A 765 -30.47 0.24 26.01
N ALA A 766 -29.18 0.07 25.70
CA ALA A 766 -28.64 0.40 24.38
C ALA A 766 -29.19 -0.51 23.27
N ARG A 767 -29.31 -1.82 23.53
CA ARG A 767 -29.94 -2.77 22.60
C ARG A 767 -31.40 -2.42 22.34
N ASP A 768 -32.17 -2.13 23.39
CA ASP A 768 -33.58 -1.74 23.26
C ASP A 768 -33.72 -0.40 22.51
N TRP A 769 -32.84 0.57 22.77
CA TRP A 769 -32.80 1.83 22.04
C TRP A 769 -32.54 1.64 20.55
N ILE A 770 -31.56 0.80 20.16
CA ILE A 770 -31.28 0.50 18.75
C ILE A 770 -32.47 -0.21 18.09
N LYS A 771 -33.10 -1.14 18.80
CA LYS A 771 -34.26 -1.88 18.31
C LYS A 771 -35.44 -0.94 18.01
N ASP A 772 -35.69 0.02 18.88
CA ASP A 772 -36.70 1.04 18.68
C ASP A 772 -36.36 1.95 17.49
N GLU A 773 -35.12 2.44 17.41
CA GLU A 773 -34.66 3.32 16.32
C GLU A 773 -34.72 2.63 14.95
N VAL A 774 -34.30 1.38 14.86
CA VAL A 774 -34.37 0.58 13.62
C VAL A 774 -35.84 0.33 13.22
N SER A 775 -36.73 0.14 14.19
CA SER A 775 -38.17 -0.05 13.96
C SER A 775 -38.86 1.24 13.48
N LEU A 776 -38.43 2.41 13.96
CA LEU A 776 -38.91 3.71 13.49
C LEU A 776 -38.59 3.96 12.01
N THR A 777 -37.46 3.45 11.50
CA THR A 777 -37.14 3.56 10.06
C THR A 777 -38.13 2.79 9.16
N LEU A 778 -38.79 1.74 9.67
CA LEU A 778 -39.74 0.92 8.92
C LEU A 778 -41.13 1.59 8.79
N ASN A 779 -41.49 2.44 9.75
CA ASN A 779 -42.77 3.17 9.78
C ASN A 779 -42.59 4.64 9.35
N GLN A 780 -42.42 4.88 8.05
CA GLN A 780 -42.11 6.20 7.47
C GLN A 780 -43.16 7.32 7.72
N THR A 781 -44.30 7.03 8.35
CA THR A 781 -45.45 7.94 8.49
C THR A 781 -45.46 8.81 9.75
N LYS A 782 -44.55 8.63 10.72
CA LYS A 782 -44.50 9.43 11.98
C LYS A 782 -43.32 10.42 12.05
N LYS A 783 -42.83 10.92 10.91
CA LYS A 783 -41.66 11.81 10.82
C LYS A 783 -41.86 13.23 11.40
N SER A 784 -43.08 13.67 11.74
CA SER A 784 -43.36 15.09 12.01
C SER A 784 -43.66 15.49 13.46
N GLU A 785 -43.90 14.56 14.40
CA GLU A 785 -44.39 14.95 15.75
C GLU A 785 -43.39 14.77 16.91
N ILE A 786 -42.31 14.00 16.76
CA ILE A 786 -41.34 13.75 17.86
C ILE A 786 -40.12 14.71 17.80
N ARG A 787 -39.98 15.54 16.75
CA ARG A 787 -38.85 16.48 16.57
C ARG A 787 -38.86 17.72 17.48
N LYS A 788 -39.64 17.73 18.57
CA LYS A 788 -39.69 18.83 19.53
C LYS A 788 -39.53 18.35 20.97
N GLN A 789 -38.32 17.92 21.32
CA GLN A 789 -37.80 18.03 22.69
C GLN A 789 -36.28 18.17 22.65
N ALA A 790 -35.77 19.04 23.52
CA ALA A 790 -34.46 19.68 23.45
C ALA A 790 -33.29 18.81 23.97
N LEU A 791 -32.06 19.19 23.57
CA LEU A 791 -30.75 18.90 24.18
C LEU A 791 -30.61 17.59 25.00
N HIS A 792 -30.70 16.43 24.35
CA HIS A 792 -30.19 15.17 24.92
C HIS A 792 -29.11 14.57 24.00
N PRO A 793 -27.96 14.08 24.51
CA PRO A 793 -26.89 13.46 23.72
C PRO A 793 -27.39 12.32 22.80
N THR A 794 -28.40 11.57 23.25
CA THR A 794 -29.04 10.50 22.46
C THR A 794 -29.77 11.00 21.21
N SER A 795 -30.25 12.24 21.20
CA SER A 795 -30.91 12.85 20.02
C SER A 795 -29.92 13.14 18.88
N GLU A 796 -28.66 13.40 19.22
CA GLU A 796 -27.58 13.59 18.26
C GLU A 796 -27.15 12.27 17.65
N ILE A 797 -26.97 11.24 18.49
CA ILE A 797 -26.67 9.88 18.03
C ILE A 797 -27.81 9.34 17.15
N SER A 798 -29.08 9.56 17.52
CA SER A 798 -30.24 9.19 16.68
C SER A 798 -30.17 9.84 15.30
N ARG A 799 -29.93 11.16 15.25
CA ARG A 799 -29.79 11.88 13.98
C ARG A 799 -28.66 11.30 13.13
N TRP A 800 -27.49 11.10 13.72
CA TRP A 800 -26.32 10.55 13.04
C TRP A 800 -26.54 9.11 12.56
N LEU A 801 -27.22 8.28 13.37
CA LEU A 801 -27.61 6.91 13.03
C LEU A 801 -28.46 6.90 11.76
N HIS A 802 -29.50 7.73 11.67
CA HIS A 802 -30.43 7.75 10.54
C HIS A 802 -29.90 8.48 9.31
N GLU A 803 -29.11 9.53 9.47
CA GLU A 803 -28.61 10.36 8.37
C GLU A 803 -27.28 9.84 7.78
N THR A 804 -26.48 9.11 8.57
CA THR A 804 -25.13 8.66 8.16
C THR A 804 -24.97 7.15 8.23
N LEU A 805 -25.11 6.53 9.42
CA LEU A 805 -24.73 5.13 9.62
C LEU A 805 -25.67 4.15 8.90
N LEU A 806 -26.98 4.21 9.14
CA LEU A 806 -27.95 3.29 8.52
C LEU A 806 -27.95 3.36 6.99
N PRO A 807 -27.88 4.54 6.33
CA PRO A 807 -27.75 4.61 4.88
C PRO A 807 -26.48 3.94 4.34
N ARG A 808 -25.33 4.13 4.99
CA ARG A 808 -24.06 3.47 4.61
C ARG A 808 -24.14 1.96 4.85
N PHE A 809 -24.62 1.54 6.01
CA PHE A 809 -24.80 0.14 6.36
C PHE A 809 -25.71 -0.58 5.37
N LYS A 810 -26.88 -0.02 5.02
CA LYS A 810 -27.81 -0.62 4.05
C LYS A 810 -27.20 -0.83 2.66
N ARG A 811 -26.31 0.07 2.23
CA ARG A 811 -25.62 -0.02 0.94
C ARG A 811 -24.57 -1.13 0.91
N CYS A 812 -24.16 -1.71 2.03
CA CYS A 812 -23.25 -2.86 2.06
C CYS A 812 -23.90 -4.11 1.43
N ALA A 813 -25.24 -4.15 1.30
CA ALA A 813 -25.93 -5.20 0.53
C ALA A 813 -25.60 -5.16 -0.99
N ASP A 814 -25.03 -4.06 -1.51
CA ASP A 814 -24.68 -3.92 -2.93
C ASP A 814 -23.31 -4.55 -3.29
N GLU A 815 -22.61 -5.23 -2.37
CA GLU A 815 -21.30 -5.86 -2.60
C GLU A 815 -21.26 -6.79 -3.84
N THR A 816 -22.24 -7.70 -3.96
CA THR A 816 -22.36 -8.60 -5.13
C THR A 816 -22.57 -7.83 -6.43
N ARG A 817 -23.34 -6.74 -6.36
CA ARG A 817 -23.56 -5.85 -7.51
C ARG A 817 -22.27 -5.14 -7.91
N SER A 818 -21.48 -4.64 -6.97
CA SER A 818 -20.20 -3.99 -7.27
C SER A 818 -19.22 -4.95 -7.95
N LEU A 819 -19.12 -6.19 -7.46
CA LEU A 819 -18.29 -7.21 -8.08
C LEU A 819 -18.75 -7.57 -9.50
N ALA A 820 -20.07 -7.68 -9.71
CA ALA A 820 -20.62 -7.92 -11.04
C ALA A 820 -20.38 -6.76 -12.00
N LEU A 821 -20.44 -5.50 -11.53
CA LEU A 821 -20.09 -4.32 -12.35
C LEU A 821 -18.60 -4.34 -12.72
N ALA A 822 -17.72 -4.77 -11.81
CA ALA A 822 -16.30 -4.93 -12.10
C ALA A 822 -16.06 -6.01 -13.19
N LEU A 823 -16.80 -7.13 -13.16
CA LEU A 823 -16.79 -8.15 -14.23
C LEU A 823 -17.37 -7.65 -15.57
N GLU A 824 -18.14 -6.57 -15.56
CA GLU A 824 -18.55 -5.87 -16.78
C GLU A 824 -17.48 -4.89 -17.29
N GLY A 825 -16.28 -4.90 -16.68
CA GLY A 825 -15.20 -3.98 -17.02
C GLY A 825 -15.56 -2.53 -16.73
N ARG A 826 -16.36 -2.27 -15.70
CA ARG A 826 -16.75 -0.92 -15.26
C ARG A 826 -15.85 -0.40 -14.14
N PHE A 827 -15.92 0.90 -13.92
CA PHE A 827 -15.19 1.55 -12.83
C PHE A 827 -15.81 1.16 -11.48
N VAL A 828 -14.97 0.77 -10.52
CA VAL A 828 -15.38 0.51 -9.13
C VAL A 828 -14.95 1.70 -8.28
N SER A 829 -15.91 2.35 -7.64
CA SER A 829 -15.66 3.54 -6.82
C SER A 829 -14.63 3.25 -5.71
N PRO A 830 -13.64 4.14 -5.50
CA PRO A 830 -12.71 4.02 -4.40
C PRO A 830 -13.37 4.34 -3.04
N GLY A 831 -12.74 3.91 -1.96
CA GLY A 831 -13.13 4.22 -0.59
C GLY A 831 -11.99 4.02 0.42
N PRO A 832 -12.06 4.60 1.61
CA PRO A 832 -11.09 4.30 2.66
C PRO A 832 -11.30 2.88 3.18
N SER A 833 -10.23 2.26 3.69
CA SER A 833 -10.26 1.00 4.44
C SER A 833 -9.87 1.21 5.90
N GLY A 834 -10.25 0.26 6.76
CA GLY A 834 -10.02 0.32 8.21
C GLY A 834 -11.07 -0.45 9.01
N ALA A 835 -10.89 -0.53 10.33
CA ALA A 835 -11.82 -1.21 11.22
C ALA A 835 -13.03 -0.30 11.55
N PRO A 836 -14.26 -0.63 11.08
CA PRO A 836 -15.43 0.21 11.33
C PRO A 836 -15.76 0.32 12.82
N THR A 837 -15.40 -0.69 13.63
CA THR A 837 -15.58 -0.72 15.09
C THR A 837 -14.62 0.21 15.83
N ARG A 838 -13.51 0.62 15.20
CA ARG A 838 -12.60 1.67 15.71
C ARG A 838 -13.04 3.08 15.31
N GLY A 839 -14.35 3.32 15.24
CA GLY A 839 -14.91 4.62 14.89
C GLY A 839 -14.74 5.05 13.43
N ARG A 840 -14.14 4.22 12.57
CA ARG A 840 -13.90 4.50 11.13
C ARG A 840 -15.12 4.22 10.27
N ILE A 841 -16.22 4.93 10.52
CA ILE A 841 -17.50 4.74 9.83
C ILE A 841 -17.45 5.25 8.36
N ASP A 842 -16.42 6.01 8.00
CA ASP A 842 -16.04 6.40 6.64
C ASP A 842 -15.75 5.22 5.70
N VAL A 843 -15.35 4.07 6.26
CA VAL A 843 -15.12 2.83 5.51
C VAL A 843 -16.41 2.16 5.02
N LEU A 844 -17.57 2.62 5.50
CA LEU A 844 -18.87 2.21 4.98
C LEU A 844 -19.41 3.23 3.96
N PRO A 845 -20.14 2.80 2.91
CA PRO A 845 -20.50 1.42 2.60
C PRO A 845 -19.33 0.61 2.03
N THR A 846 -19.43 -0.71 2.13
CA THR A 846 -18.57 -1.64 1.39
C THR A 846 -19.06 -1.84 -0.04
N GLY A 847 -18.38 -2.70 -0.82
CA GLY A 847 -18.51 -2.82 -2.27
C GLY A 847 -17.66 -1.81 -3.05
N ARG A 848 -16.55 -1.33 -2.48
CA ARG A 848 -15.64 -0.32 -3.04
C ARG A 848 -14.24 -0.87 -3.29
N ASN A 849 -13.50 -0.20 -4.17
CA ASN A 849 -12.09 -0.48 -4.41
C ASN A 849 -11.24 0.31 -3.43
N PHE A 850 -11.10 -0.18 -2.20
CA PHE A 850 -10.49 0.62 -1.16
C PHE A 850 -9.05 1.04 -1.47
N TYR A 851 -8.62 2.16 -0.89
CA TYR A 851 -7.24 2.62 -0.92
C TYR A 851 -6.62 2.53 0.48
N SER A 852 -5.29 2.44 0.52
CA SER A 852 -4.53 2.38 1.76
C SER A 852 -4.37 3.78 2.39
N VAL A 853 -3.20 4.11 2.93
CA VAL A 853 -2.91 5.41 3.56
C VAL A 853 -1.61 5.95 3.01
N ASP A 854 -1.45 7.28 2.99
CA ASP A 854 -0.15 7.88 2.62
C ASP A 854 0.88 7.52 3.70
N PRO A 855 1.90 6.70 3.41
CA PRO A 855 2.86 6.26 4.43
C PRO A 855 3.69 7.43 4.99
N ARG A 856 3.71 8.60 4.32
CA ARG A 856 4.51 9.76 4.74
C ARG A 856 3.87 10.55 5.88
N VAL A 857 2.59 10.33 6.18
CA VAL A 857 1.88 11.01 7.28
C VAL A 857 1.81 10.17 8.55
N ILE A 858 2.51 9.03 8.56
CA ILE A 858 2.50 8.04 9.64
C ILE A 858 3.86 8.08 10.36
N PRO A 859 3.90 8.17 11.70
CA PRO A 859 2.74 8.21 12.61
C PRO A 859 2.02 9.56 12.60
N THR A 860 0.70 9.53 12.76
CA THR A 860 -0.13 10.75 12.93
C THR A 860 0.05 11.33 14.32
N GLN A 861 -0.33 12.60 14.53
CA GLN A 861 -0.29 13.23 15.86
C GLN A 861 -1.19 12.52 16.89
N THR A 862 -2.33 11.96 16.46
CA THR A 862 -3.21 11.19 17.33
C THR A 862 -2.58 9.84 17.69
N ALA A 863 -1.98 9.16 16.70
CA ALA A 863 -1.24 7.92 16.93
C ALA A 863 -0.03 8.12 17.84
N TRP A 864 0.64 9.28 17.77
CA TRP A 864 1.72 9.64 18.70
C TRP A 864 1.25 9.60 20.17
N ARG A 865 0.10 10.20 20.48
CA ARG A 865 -0.46 10.18 21.84
C ARG A 865 -0.82 8.77 22.30
N CYS A 866 -1.40 7.96 21.39
CA CYS A 866 -1.75 6.57 21.70
C CYS A 866 -0.50 5.74 21.95
N GLY A 867 0.51 5.82 21.06
CA GLY A 867 1.79 5.13 21.23
C GLY A 867 2.55 5.57 22.46
N GLN A 868 2.49 6.85 22.84
CA GLN A 868 3.05 7.33 24.10
C GLN A 868 2.37 6.66 25.30
N ALA A 869 1.03 6.65 25.36
CA ALA A 869 0.29 6.00 26.44
C ALA A 869 0.58 4.49 26.51
N LEU A 870 0.63 3.80 25.37
CA LEU A 870 0.99 2.39 25.29
C LEU A 870 2.41 2.11 25.81
N ALA A 871 3.37 2.99 25.53
CA ALA A 871 4.73 2.85 26.01
C ALA A 871 4.82 3.10 27.53
N GLU A 872 4.09 4.09 28.04
CA GLU A 872 4.03 4.41 29.47
C GLU A 872 3.40 3.27 30.27
N GLU A 873 2.27 2.73 29.81
CA GLU A 873 1.57 1.60 30.43
C GLU A 873 2.46 0.35 30.48
N LEU A 874 3.14 0.02 29.36
CA LEU A 874 4.06 -1.12 29.29
C LEU A 874 5.20 -1.00 30.31
N ILE A 875 5.77 0.20 30.45
CA ILE A 875 6.87 0.47 31.38
C ILE A 875 6.38 0.39 32.82
N GLU A 876 5.23 1.00 33.13
CA GLU A 876 4.72 1.03 34.50
C GLU A 876 4.29 -0.36 34.95
N ARG A 877 3.70 -1.18 34.06
CA ARG A 877 3.41 -2.58 34.33
C ARG A 877 4.68 -3.37 34.64
N TYR A 878 5.70 -3.29 33.80
CA TYR A 878 6.98 -3.96 34.06
C TYR A 878 7.61 -3.52 35.38
N ARG A 879 7.52 -2.23 35.70
CA ARG A 879 8.05 -1.67 36.94
C ARG A 879 7.27 -2.14 38.18
N ALA A 880 5.95 -2.31 38.07
CA ALA A 880 5.14 -2.89 39.14
C ALA A 880 5.56 -4.34 39.41
N ASP A 881 5.76 -5.11 38.35
CA ASP A 881 6.08 -6.55 38.44
C ASP A 881 7.54 -6.82 38.90
N HIS A 882 8.49 -5.94 38.53
CA HIS A 882 9.93 -6.18 38.74
C HIS A 882 10.65 -5.16 39.64
N GLY A 883 10.04 -4.01 39.94
CA GLY A 883 10.63 -2.94 40.76
C GLY A 883 11.70 -2.09 40.06
N GLU A 884 12.03 -2.37 38.80
CA GLU A 884 12.99 -1.62 37.98
C GLU A 884 12.45 -1.28 36.59
N PHE A 885 13.12 -0.37 35.87
CA PHE A 885 12.74 -0.02 34.49
C PHE A 885 13.24 -1.08 33.49
N PRO A 886 12.48 -1.39 32.44
CA PRO A 886 12.95 -2.30 31.40
C PRO A 886 14.12 -1.67 30.63
N LYS A 887 15.14 -2.48 30.34
CA LYS A 887 16.33 -2.09 29.58
C LYS A 887 16.18 -2.48 28.11
N THR A 888 15.58 -3.64 27.81
CA THR A 888 15.47 -4.12 26.43
C THR A 888 14.12 -4.77 26.13
N THR A 889 13.48 -4.33 25.05
CA THR A 889 12.19 -4.83 24.56
C THR A 889 12.31 -5.27 23.10
N ALA A 890 11.68 -6.39 22.74
CA ALA A 890 11.40 -6.75 21.36
C ALA A 890 9.97 -6.35 21.00
N LEU A 891 9.80 -5.59 19.91
CA LEU A 891 8.49 -5.11 19.45
C LEU A 891 8.21 -5.60 18.03
N VAL A 892 7.04 -6.20 17.83
CA VAL A 892 6.52 -6.57 16.50
C VAL A 892 5.80 -5.38 15.88
N ILE A 893 6.11 -5.06 14.62
CA ILE A 893 5.43 -4.00 13.87
C ILE A 893 4.86 -4.55 12.57
N TRP A 894 3.55 -4.39 12.39
CA TRP A 894 2.82 -4.84 11.21
C TRP A 894 2.37 -3.69 10.32
N GLY A 895 2.42 -3.91 9.00
CA GLY A 895 1.94 -2.92 8.04
C GLY A 895 0.44 -2.62 8.20
N THR A 896 -0.39 -3.65 8.31
CA THR A 896 -1.85 -3.50 8.36
C THR A 896 -2.32 -2.76 9.62
N SER A 897 -1.73 -3.06 10.79
CA SER A 897 -2.04 -2.39 12.06
C SER A 897 -1.76 -0.89 11.99
N ASN A 898 -0.59 -0.49 11.49
CA ASN A 898 -0.23 0.93 11.35
C ASN A 898 -1.08 1.66 10.30
N MET A 899 -1.58 0.97 9.27
CA MET A 899 -2.56 1.55 8.34
C MET A 899 -3.93 1.79 8.97
N ARG A 900 -4.35 0.96 9.94
CA ARG A 900 -5.63 1.11 10.66
C ARG A 900 -5.56 2.19 11.74
N THR A 901 -4.46 2.26 12.47
CA THR A 901 -4.28 3.16 13.63
C THR A 901 -3.68 4.51 13.27
N GLY A 902 -3.05 4.62 12.10
CA GLY A 902 -2.28 5.80 11.75
C GLY A 902 -0.90 5.83 12.40
N GLY A 903 -0.40 4.70 12.92
CA GLY A 903 1.00 4.53 13.34
C GLY A 903 1.26 4.23 14.81
N ASP A 904 0.32 3.64 15.55
CA ASP A 904 0.46 3.42 17.00
C ASP A 904 1.74 2.64 17.36
N ASP A 905 2.07 1.56 16.66
CA ASP A 905 3.27 0.75 16.95
C ASP A 905 4.56 1.55 16.71
N ILE A 906 4.59 2.34 15.64
CA ILE A 906 5.73 3.21 15.32
C ILE A 906 5.89 4.27 16.41
N ALA A 907 4.78 4.89 16.82
CA ALA A 907 4.77 5.87 17.89
C ALA A 907 5.22 5.27 19.23
N GLN A 908 4.79 4.04 19.55
CA GLN A 908 5.20 3.33 20.75
C GLN A 908 6.71 3.08 20.76
N ALA A 909 7.30 2.63 19.63
CA ALA A 909 8.75 2.46 19.51
C ALA A 909 9.51 3.77 19.75
N LEU A 910 9.06 4.86 19.13
CA LEU A 910 9.65 6.19 19.30
C LEU A 910 9.54 6.70 20.75
N ALA A 911 8.39 6.48 21.39
CA ALA A 911 8.16 6.85 22.78
C ALA A 911 9.06 6.05 23.75
N LEU A 912 9.21 4.73 23.56
CA LEU A 912 10.14 3.89 24.35
C LEU A 912 11.58 4.41 24.28
N TRP A 913 12.03 4.78 23.08
CA TRP A 913 13.32 5.42 22.82
C TRP A 913 13.47 6.86 23.36
N GLY A 914 12.34 7.52 23.66
CA GLY A 914 12.31 8.92 24.09
C GLY A 914 12.55 9.91 22.93
N CYS A 915 11.92 9.66 21.79
CA CYS A 915 11.96 10.51 20.60
C CYS A 915 10.54 10.89 20.16
N GLU A 916 10.32 12.16 19.80
CA GLU A 916 9.04 12.68 19.30
C GLU A 916 9.13 12.91 17.77
N PRO A 917 8.16 12.47 16.95
CA PRO A 917 8.13 12.80 15.53
C PRO A 917 7.96 14.30 15.28
N VAL A 918 8.51 14.81 14.17
CA VAL A 918 8.32 16.18 13.70
C VAL A 918 7.48 16.18 12.45
N TRP A 919 6.38 16.94 12.47
CA TRP A 919 5.47 17.05 11.34
C TRP A 919 5.62 18.39 10.61
N GLU A 920 5.50 18.34 9.28
CA GLU A 920 5.31 19.54 8.48
C GLU A 920 3.91 20.14 8.76
N PRO A 921 3.79 21.44 9.10
CA PRO A 921 2.52 22.02 9.56
C PRO A 921 1.34 21.93 8.58
N VAL A 922 1.60 21.88 7.28
CA VAL A 922 0.55 21.96 6.25
C VAL A 922 0.13 20.58 5.76
N SER A 923 1.10 19.74 5.38
CA SER A 923 0.79 18.41 4.84
C SER A 923 0.66 17.32 5.91
N GLY A 924 1.06 17.59 7.15
CA GLY A 924 1.09 16.59 8.22
C GLY A 924 2.10 15.47 7.97
N ARG A 925 3.02 15.63 7.00
CA ARG A 925 4.08 14.65 6.74
C ARG A 925 5.09 14.64 7.87
N VAL A 926 5.57 13.45 8.22
CA VAL A 926 6.68 13.28 9.14
C VAL A 926 7.97 13.61 8.39
N VAL A 927 8.68 14.64 8.86
CA VAL A 927 9.90 15.16 8.19
C VAL A 927 11.17 14.86 8.99
N ASP A 928 11.07 14.80 10.31
CA ASP A 928 12.20 14.50 11.20
C ASP A 928 11.70 13.92 12.54
N PHE A 929 12.58 13.77 13.51
CA PHE A 929 12.26 13.51 14.91
C PHE A 929 13.10 14.40 15.85
N GLU A 930 12.63 14.61 17.07
CA GLU A 930 13.33 15.28 18.15
C GLU A 930 13.68 14.30 19.26
N ILE A 931 14.93 14.33 19.73
CA ILE A 931 15.37 13.53 20.87
C ILE A 931 15.01 14.28 22.16
N LEU A 932 14.19 13.66 23.01
CA LEU A 932 13.81 14.24 24.30
C LEU A 932 14.98 14.14 25.29
N PRO A 933 15.34 15.22 26.00
CA PRO A 933 16.31 15.16 27.09
C PRO A 933 15.83 14.25 28.23
N LEU A 934 16.75 13.54 28.90
CA LEU A 934 16.41 12.65 30.03
C LEU A 934 15.61 13.35 31.14
N SER A 935 15.86 14.65 31.37
CA SER A 935 15.12 15.45 32.36
C SER A 935 13.65 15.67 31.98
N VAL A 936 13.32 15.62 30.70
CA VAL A 936 11.95 15.69 30.18
C VAL A 936 11.34 14.30 30.12
N LEU A 937 12.12 13.29 29.70
CA LEU A 937 11.68 11.91 29.61
C LEU A 937 11.33 11.32 30.99
N GLY A 938 12.03 11.73 32.06
CA GLY A 938 11.72 11.34 33.43
C GLY A 938 12.08 9.90 33.80
N ARG A 939 12.66 9.13 32.88
CA ARG A 939 13.04 7.73 33.02
C ARG A 939 14.24 7.39 32.11
N PRO A 940 14.87 6.21 32.26
CA PRO A 940 15.79 5.68 31.26
C PRO A 940 15.14 5.51 29.89
N ARG A 941 15.96 5.57 28.84
CA ARG A 941 15.57 5.09 27.51
C ARG A 941 15.42 3.57 27.54
N VAL A 942 14.70 2.98 26.61
CA VAL A 942 14.61 1.52 26.44
C VAL A 942 15.32 1.13 25.13
N ASP A 943 16.17 0.11 25.13
CA ASP A 943 16.70 -0.45 23.87
C ASP A 943 15.62 -1.31 23.21
N VAL A 944 15.23 -0.98 21.98
CA VAL A 944 14.10 -1.63 21.31
C VAL A 944 14.59 -2.35 20.07
N VAL A 945 14.40 -3.66 20.04
CA VAL A 945 14.66 -4.52 18.88
C VAL A 945 13.36 -4.66 18.11
N LEU A 946 13.33 -4.20 16.85
CA LEU A 946 12.12 -4.21 16.03
C LEU A 946 12.10 -5.41 15.11
N ARG A 947 11.04 -6.22 15.20
CA ARG A 947 10.70 -7.24 14.21
C ARG A 947 9.57 -6.72 13.32
N VAL A 948 9.92 -6.24 12.13
CA VAL A 948 8.95 -5.65 11.19
C VAL A 948 8.53 -6.64 10.11
N SER A 949 7.23 -6.73 9.81
CA SER A 949 6.73 -7.60 8.74
C SER A 949 7.30 -7.23 7.35
N GLY A 950 7.39 -8.19 6.43
CA GLY A 950 7.82 -7.93 5.05
C GLY A 950 6.90 -6.93 4.32
N MET A 951 5.61 -6.94 4.65
CA MET A 951 4.63 -5.93 4.19
C MET A 951 4.98 -4.52 4.68
N PHE A 952 5.35 -4.39 5.96
CA PHE A 952 5.73 -3.10 6.53
C PHE A 952 6.94 -2.52 5.79
N ARG A 953 7.97 -3.35 5.56
CA ARG A 953 9.16 -2.99 4.77
C ARG A 953 8.80 -2.46 3.37
N ASP A 954 7.81 -3.07 2.73
CA ASP A 954 7.40 -2.74 1.37
C ASP A 954 6.57 -1.44 1.31
N SER A 955 5.72 -1.20 2.31
CA SER A 955 4.79 -0.06 2.32
C SER A 955 5.33 1.20 2.99
N PHE A 956 6.28 1.06 3.93
CA PHE A 956 6.71 2.14 4.83
C PHE A 956 8.22 2.41 4.73
N GLY A 957 8.75 2.57 3.51
CA GLY A 957 10.19 2.72 3.26
C GLY A 957 10.85 3.91 3.99
N ASP A 958 10.19 5.07 4.04
CA ASP A 958 10.72 6.25 4.76
C ASP A 958 10.67 6.07 6.28
N VAL A 959 9.65 5.39 6.80
CA VAL A 959 9.54 5.05 8.22
C VAL A 959 10.58 4.00 8.62
N MET A 960 10.86 3.01 7.76
CA MET A 960 11.95 2.05 7.98
C MET A 960 13.30 2.78 8.17
N ARG A 961 13.55 3.82 7.37
CA ARG A 961 14.73 4.66 7.53
C ARG A 961 14.70 5.39 8.87
N LEU A 962 13.59 6.06 9.20
CA LEU A 962 13.40 6.74 10.49
C LEU A 962 13.72 5.80 11.67
N LEU A 963 13.11 4.62 11.70
CA LEU A 963 13.30 3.61 12.76
C LEU A 963 14.74 3.07 12.83
N SER A 964 15.47 3.07 11.71
CA SER A 964 16.87 2.62 11.67
C SER A 964 17.85 3.75 12.06
N THR A 965 17.50 5.01 11.82
CA THR A 965 18.32 6.18 12.18
C THR A 965 18.27 6.51 13.68
N VAL A 966 17.12 6.32 14.34
CA VAL A 966 16.92 6.69 15.76
C VAL A 966 17.93 6.00 16.69
N PRO A 967 18.10 4.65 16.68
CA PRO A 967 19.05 3.98 17.57
C PRO A 967 20.50 4.45 17.41
N LYS A 968 20.93 4.72 16.18
CA LYS A 968 22.26 5.25 15.86
C LYS A 968 22.49 6.61 16.54
N ARG A 969 21.51 7.52 16.44
CA ARG A 969 21.61 8.84 17.09
C ARG A 969 21.62 8.74 18.60
N LEU A 970 20.80 7.85 19.17
CA LEU A 970 20.74 7.64 20.63
C LEU A 970 22.02 7.03 21.19
N ALA A 971 22.66 6.12 20.45
CA ALA A 971 23.91 5.49 20.87
C ALA A 971 25.07 6.49 20.99
N GLU A 972 25.11 7.50 20.13
CA GLU A 972 26.18 8.51 20.11
C GLU A 972 26.02 9.61 21.17
N LEU A 973 24.89 9.69 21.88
CA LEU A 973 24.66 10.69 22.92
C LEU A 973 25.61 10.51 24.11
N ASP A 974 26.06 11.62 24.69
CA ASP A 974 26.85 11.62 25.92
C ASP A 974 25.92 11.52 27.15
N GLU A 975 25.30 10.35 27.31
CA GLU A 975 24.40 10.01 28.42
C GLU A 975 24.99 8.84 29.24
N PRO A 976 24.72 8.77 30.56
CA PRO A 976 25.11 7.62 31.37
C PRO A 976 24.50 6.32 30.86
N GLU A 977 25.28 5.23 30.84
CA GLU A 977 24.86 3.92 30.32
C GLU A 977 23.60 3.36 31.02
N GLU A 978 23.45 3.60 32.33
CA GLU A 978 22.26 3.19 33.10
C GLU A 978 20.98 3.92 32.67
N MET A 979 21.11 5.14 32.13
CA MET A 979 19.98 5.94 31.64
C MET A 979 19.76 5.80 30.13
N ASN A 980 20.73 5.22 29.42
CA ASN A 980 20.68 4.97 27.99
C ASN A 980 21.17 3.54 27.66
N PRO A 981 20.30 2.53 27.83
CA PRO A 981 20.57 1.15 27.45
C PRO A 981 20.96 0.96 25.98
N VAL A 982 20.46 1.81 25.06
CA VAL A 982 20.85 1.77 23.64
C VAL A 982 22.35 1.99 23.48
N ARG A 983 22.89 3.01 24.18
CA ARG A 983 24.33 3.31 24.21
C ARG A 983 25.13 2.22 24.89
N ALA A 984 24.67 1.73 26.04
CA ALA A 984 25.34 0.65 26.77
C ALA A 984 25.50 -0.60 25.88
N ALA A 985 24.42 -1.00 25.19
CA ALA A 985 24.43 -2.14 24.30
C ALA A 985 25.28 -1.89 23.03
N TRP A 986 25.32 -0.66 22.51
CA TRP A 986 26.18 -0.29 21.37
C TRP A 986 27.67 -0.39 21.70
N LEU A 987 28.11 0.10 22.87
CA LEU A 987 29.50 0.01 23.33
C LEU A 987 29.92 -1.45 23.54
N SER A 988 29.09 -2.23 24.25
CA SER A 988 29.30 -3.65 24.50
C SER A 988 29.44 -4.46 23.21
N ASP A 989 28.54 -4.24 22.24
CA ASP A 989 28.60 -4.93 20.96
C ASP A 989 29.84 -4.58 20.15
N GLN A 990 30.28 -3.32 20.16
CA GLN A 990 31.51 -2.95 19.47
C GLN A 990 32.74 -3.66 20.05
N GLU A 991 32.88 -3.69 21.38
CA GLU A 991 34.00 -4.37 22.02
C GLU A 991 33.98 -5.87 21.70
N ARG A 992 32.81 -6.49 21.80
CA ARG A 992 32.61 -7.89 21.45
C ARG A 992 32.95 -8.18 19.98
N LEU A 993 32.42 -7.40 19.04
CA LEU A 993 32.67 -7.59 17.60
C LEU A 993 34.16 -7.39 17.24
N LYS A 994 34.81 -6.37 17.83
CA LYS A 994 36.26 -6.15 17.68
C LYS A 994 37.06 -7.34 18.22
N SER A 995 36.65 -7.91 19.37
CA SER A 995 37.31 -9.09 19.94
C SER A 995 37.21 -10.34 19.05
N THR A 996 36.14 -10.44 18.24
CA THR A 996 35.94 -11.51 17.26
C THR A 996 36.62 -11.27 15.90
N GLY A 997 37.38 -10.18 15.75
CA GLY A 997 38.15 -9.87 14.54
C GLY A 997 37.40 -9.05 13.48
N VAL A 998 36.23 -8.51 13.80
CA VAL A 998 35.51 -7.58 12.90
C VAL A 998 36.22 -6.22 12.89
N SER A 999 36.32 -5.58 11.72
CA SER A 999 36.94 -4.25 11.61
C SER A 999 36.19 -3.23 12.48
N ALA A 1000 36.88 -2.20 12.99
CA ALA A 1000 36.24 -1.20 13.84
C ALA A 1000 35.06 -0.49 13.17
N GLU A 1001 35.14 -0.27 11.84
CA GLU A 1001 34.09 0.33 11.03
C GLU A 1001 32.86 -0.59 10.93
N ASN A 1002 33.04 -1.86 10.60
CA ASN A 1002 31.94 -2.82 10.55
C ASN A 1002 31.36 -3.12 11.94
N ALA A 1003 32.20 -3.14 12.97
CA ALA A 1003 31.76 -3.31 14.36
C ALA A 1003 30.86 -2.16 14.80
N LYS A 1004 31.20 -0.91 14.43
CA LYS A 1004 30.36 0.26 14.66
C LYS A 1004 29.02 0.11 13.93
N ARG A 1005 29.05 -0.18 12.62
CA ARG A 1005 27.85 -0.35 11.80
C ARG A 1005 26.91 -1.42 12.36
N LEU A 1006 27.42 -2.62 12.63
CA LEU A 1006 26.62 -3.73 13.14
C LEU A 1006 26.02 -3.44 14.53
N ALA A 1007 26.75 -2.75 15.41
CA ALA A 1007 26.26 -2.40 16.74
C ALA A 1007 25.09 -1.40 16.72
N GLU A 1008 24.89 -0.66 15.62
CA GLU A 1008 23.79 0.32 15.45
C GLU A 1008 22.46 -0.34 15.04
N LEU A 1009 22.49 -1.57 14.51
CA LEU A 1009 21.32 -2.21 13.91
C LEU A 1009 20.32 -2.67 14.98
N ARG A 1010 19.05 -2.29 14.81
CA ARG A 1010 17.91 -2.70 15.66
C ARG A 1010 16.67 -3.14 14.87
N VAL A 1011 16.62 -2.89 13.57
CA VAL A 1011 15.45 -3.16 12.73
C VAL A 1011 15.67 -4.40 11.90
N PHE A 1012 14.85 -5.43 12.14
CA PHE A 1012 14.95 -6.73 11.50
C PHE A 1012 13.66 -7.09 10.74
N SER A 1013 13.80 -7.49 9.48
CA SER A 1013 12.69 -7.95 8.63
C SER A 1013 12.97 -9.28 7.96
N SER A 1014 11.99 -9.77 7.21
CA SER A 1014 12.25 -10.82 6.23
C SER A 1014 13.12 -10.28 5.10
N GLY A 1015 13.96 -11.13 4.52
CA GLY A 1015 14.83 -10.75 3.40
C GLY A 1015 14.04 -10.20 2.21
N PRO A 1016 14.64 -9.34 1.36
CA PRO A 1016 13.93 -8.75 0.23
C PRO A 1016 13.32 -9.81 -0.68
N GLY A 1017 12.04 -9.63 -1.06
CA GLY A 1017 11.28 -10.60 -1.86
C GLY A 1017 10.73 -11.82 -1.10
N ALA A 1018 11.03 -11.95 0.20
CA ALA A 1018 10.42 -12.94 1.10
C ALA A 1018 9.45 -12.28 2.10
N TYR A 1019 8.49 -13.08 2.59
CA TYR A 1019 7.39 -12.67 3.47
C TYR A 1019 7.12 -13.75 4.53
N GLY A 1020 6.61 -13.36 5.71
CA GLY A 1020 6.32 -14.28 6.81
C GLY A 1020 7.54 -14.65 7.66
N THR A 1021 7.37 -15.62 8.58
CA THR A 1021 8.39 -16.08 9.53
C THR A 1021 8.82 -17.53 9.34
N GLY A 1022 8.21 -18.24 8.39
CA GLY A 1022 8.46 -19.66 8.13
C GLY A 1022 7.85 -20.62 9.16
N LEU A 1023 7.28 -20.12 10.26
CA LEU A 1023 6.75 -20.96 11.33
C LEU A 1023 5.42 -21.63 10.99
N LEU A 1024 4.51 -20.95 10.30
CA LEU A 1024 3.26 -21.59 9.84
C LEU A 1024 3.52 -22.87 9.01
N PRO A 1025 4.28 -22.81 7.88
CA PRO A 1025 4.53 -24.01 7.10
C PRO A 1025 5.33 -25.08 7.86
N LEU A 1026 6.15 -24.70 8.85
CA LEU A 1026 6.86 -25.65 9.71
C LEU A 1026 5.92 -26.43 10.63
N ILE A 1027 5.00 -25.73 11.27
CA ILE A 1027 4.00 -26.31 12.18
C ILE A 1027 3.02 -27.18 11.39
N ASP A 1028 2.54 -26.69 10.25
CA ASP A 1028 1.64 -27.44 9.36
C ASP A 1028 2.28 -28.75 8.87
N ALA A 1029 3.58 -28.73 8.58
CA ALA A 1029 4.32 -29.91 8.15
C ALA A 1029 4.64 -30.88 9.30
N GLY A 1030 4.49 -30.45 10.57
CA GLY A 1030 4.88 -31.22 11.74
C GLY A 1030 6.38 -31.54 11.81
N ASN A 1031 7.23 -30.76 11.11
CA ASN A 1031 8.65 -31.06 10.92
C ASN A 1031 9.54 -30.31 11.93
N TRP A 1032 9.22 -30.43 13.21
CA TRP A 1032 9.93 -29.83 14.35
C TRP A 1032 9.75 -30.73 15.59
N GLU A 1033 10.77 -30.79 16.46
CA GLU A 1033 10.72 -31.58 17.70
C GLU A 1033 10.97 -30.73 18.94
N THR A 1034 11.73 -29.64 18.79
CA THR A 1034 12.18 -28.80 19.91
C THR A 1034 11.91 -27.33 19.66
N ARG A 1035 11.92 -26.53 20.74
CA ARG A 1035 11.89 -25.07 20.64
C ARG A 1035 13.07 -24.53 19.81
N GLY A 1036 14.22 -25.19 19.84
CA GLY A 1036 15.39 -24.81 19.04
C GLY A 1036 15.13 -24.86 17.53
N ASP A 1037 14.32 -25.80 17.05
CA ASP A 1037 13.96 -25.89 15.63
C ASP A 1037 13.12 -24.68 15.19
N LEU A 1038 12.18 -24.25 16.04
CA LEU A 1038 11.39 -23.03 15.84
C LEU A 1038 12.29 -21.80 15.80
N THR A 1039 13.25 -21.70 16.73
CA THR A 1039 14.23 -20.62 16.79
C THR A 1039 15.05 -20.51 15.49
N GLU A 1040 15.60 -21.61 14.98
CA GLU A 1040 16.42 -21.58 13.77
C GLU A 1040 15.63 -21.11 12.53
N VAL A 1041 14.40 -21.57 12.37
CA VAL A 1041 13.53 -21.13 11.27
C VAL A 1041 13.17 -19.66 11.42
N PHE A 1042 12.72 -19.24 12.61
CA PHE A 1042 12.37 -17.84 12.86
C PHE A 1042 13.55 -16.89 12.57
N LEU A 1043 14.74 -17.24 13.08
CA LEU A 1043 15.95 -16.46 12.87
C LEU A 1043 16.38 -16.44 11.39
N LYS A 1044 16.24 -17.55 10.66
CA LYS A 1044 16.57 -17.57 9.22
C LYS A 1044 15.63 -16.68 8.42
N TRP A 1045 14.34 -16.70 8.71
CA TRP A 1045 13.35 -15.92 7.97
C TRP A 1045 13.32 -14.45 8.38
N GLY A 1046 13.67 -14.12 9.63
CA GLY A 1046 13.66 -12.76 10.17
C GLY A 1046 15.02 -12.10 10.38
N GLY A 1047 16.11 -12.79 10.05
CA GLY A 1047 17.48 -12.37 10.36
C GLY A 1047 18.07 -11.28 9.46
N HIS A 1048 17.28 -10.63 8.61
CA HIS A 1048 17.79 -9.51 7.79
C HIS A 1048 17.70 -8.20 8.56
N ALA A 1049 18.85 -7.59 8.83
CA ALA A 1049 18.94 -6.27 9.43
C ALA A 1049 18.84 -5.18 8.35
N TYR A 1050 18.20 -4.06 8.69
CA TYR A 1050 18.03 -2.90 7.81
C TYR A 1050 18.79 -1.69 8.36
N ASP A 1051 19.53 -1.04 7.48
CA ASP A 1051 20.35 0.13 7.78
C ASP A 1051 19.61 1.43 7.39
N SER A 1052 20.11 2.59 7.83
CA SER A 1052 19.47 3.89 7.58
C SER A 1052 19.50 4.31 6.09
N ASP A 1053 20.42 3.77 5.31
CA ASP A 1053 20.45 3.96 3.84
C ASP A 1053 19.43 3.08 3.10
N GLY A 1054 18.72 2.21 3.82
CA GLY A 1054 17.73 1.28 3.27
C GLY A 1054 18.31 -0.03 2.72
N THR A 1055 19.63 -0.22 2.81
CA THR A 1055 20.27 -1.50 2.51
C THR A 1055 19.92 -2.54 3.57
N SER A 1056 20.00 -3.82 3.21
CA SER A 1056 19.85 -4.91 4.16
C SER A 1056 20.88 -6.01 3.96
N SER A 1057 21.26 -6.63 5.07
CA SER A 1057 22.17 -7.78 5.10
C SER A 1057 21.63 -8.87 6.03
N GLU A 1058 21.98 -10.12 5.74
CA GLU A 1058 21.63 -11.25 6.61
C GLU A 1058 22.55 -11.25 7.84
N GLU A 1059 22.00 -10.97 9.02
CA GLU A 1059 22.72 -10.79 10.28
C GLU A 1059 22.13 -11.67 11.39
N ILE A 1060 21.95 -12.97 11.11
CA ILE A 1060 21.30 -13.94 12.00
C ILE A 1060 21.93 -13.99 13.40
N ASN A 1061 23.26 -14.02 13.48
CA ASN A 1061 23.97 -14.09 14.75
C ASN A 1061 23.79 -12.82 15.59
N LEU A 1062 23.71 -11.66 14.93
CA LEU A 1062 23.44 -10.39 15.60
C LEU A 1062 22.02 -10.39 16.18
N LEU A 1063 21.02 -10.82 15.40
CA LEU A 1063 19.65 -10.94 15.87
C LEU A 1063 19.57 -11.86 17.09
N ARG A 1064 20.19 -13.05 17.04
CA ARG A 1064 20.21 -13.99 18.17
C ARG A 1064 20.80 -13.36 19.43
N GLN A 1065 21.91 -12.63 19.29
CA GLN A 1065 22.54 -11.95 20.42
C GLN A 1065 21.65 -10.86 21.01
N ARG A 1066 20.96 -10.10 20.15
CA ARG A 1066 20.02 -9.05 20.57
C ARG A 1066 18.80 -9.62 21.28
N LEU A 1067 18.23 -10.71 20.77
CA LEU A 1067 17.09 -11.37 21.41
C LEU A 1067 17.47 -11.96 22.78
N SER A 1068 18.72 -12.41 22.97
CA SER A 1068 19.17 -12.94 24.27
C SER A 1068 19.18 -11.94 25.43
N THR A 1069 19.09 -10.64 25.16
CA THR A 1069 19.02 -9.59 26.18
C THR A 1069 17.60 -9.03 26.36
N VAL A 1070 16.61 -9.50 25.62
CA VAL A 1070 15.23 -8.99 25.66
C VAL A 1070 14.56 -9.43 26.97
N GLU A 1071 13.94 -8.47 27.64
CA GLU A 1071 13.16 -8.69 28.88
C GLU A 1071 11.65 -8.77 28.57
N ILE A 1072 11.20 -8.12 27.50
CA ILE A 1072 9.79 -8.04 27.10
C ILE A 1072 9.64 -8.36 25.61
N VAL A 1073 8.80 -9.33 25.27
CA VAL A 1073 8.29 -9.54 23.89
C VAL A 1073 6.89 -8.94 23.79
N HIS A 1074 6.73 -7.90 22.97
CA HIS A 1074 5.48 -7.16 22.86
C HIS A 1074 4.94 -7.13 21.43
N GLN A 1075 3.62 -7.28 21.31
CA GLN A 1075 2.87 -7.12 20.08
C GLN A 1075 1.49 -6.54 20.39
N ASN A 1076 1.08 -5.49 19.65
CA ASN A 1076 -0.22 -4.86 19.83
C ASN A 1076 -1.35 -5.63 19.15
N GLN A 1077 -2.50 -5.71 19.79
CA GLN A 1077 -3.77 -6.09 19.17
C GLN A 1077 -4.59 -4.83 18.89
N ASP A 1078 -4.66 -4.44 17.63
CA ASP A 1078 -5.25 -3.16 17.27
C ASP A 1078 -6.75 -3.24 17.00
N ASN A 1079 -7.38 -4.41 16.85
CA ASN A 1079 -8.81 -4.50 16.56
C ASN A 1079 -9.50 -5.69 17.26
N ARG A 1080 -10.84 -5.69 17.24
CA ARG A 1080 -11.69 -6.71 17.89
C ARG A 1080 -12.40 -7.61 16.88
N GLU A 1081 -12.25 -7.36 15.57
CA GLU A 1081 -12.83 -8.24 14.55
C GLU A 1081 -12.11 -9.57 14.42
N HIS A 1082 -10.90 -9.69 14.96
CA HIS A 1082 -10.16 -10.94 15.16
C HIS A 1082 -9.35 -10.88 16.46
N ASP A 1083 -8.99 -12.05 16.99
CA ASP A 1083 -8.08 -12.19 18.13
C ASP A 1083 -6.78 -12.94 17.78
N ILE A 1084 -5.97 -13.21 18.81
CA ILE A 1084 -4.67 -13.89 18.70
C ILE A 1084 -4.79 -15.38 18.30
N LEU A 1085 -5.96 -15.98 18.45
CA LEU A 1085 -6.25 -17.38 18.08
C LEU A 1085 -6.89 -17.48 16.69
N ASP A 1086 -7.50 -16.40 16.23
CA ASP A 1086 -8.11 -16.30 14.90
C ASP A 1086 -7.10 -16.14 13.76
N SER A 1087 -5.92 -15.57 14.03
CA SER A 1087 -4.89 -15.30 13.02
C SER A 1087 -3.58 -15.99 13.37
N ASP A 1088 -3.06 -16.76 12.41
CA ASP A 1088 -1.78 -17.45 12.54
C ASP A 1088 -0.59 -16.50 12.68
N ASP A 1089 -0.71 -15.25 12.22
CA ASP A 1089 0.39 -14.29 12.28
C ASP A 1089 0.82 -13.97 13.73
N TYR A 1090 -0.09 -13.98 14.72
CA TYR A 1090 0.28 -13.64 16.11
C TYR A 1090 1.28 -14.64 16.70
N PHE A 1091 0.98 -15.95 16.62
CA PHE A 1091 1.93 -16.95 17.12
C PHE A 1091 3.21 -16.97 16.27
N GLN A 1092 3.11 -16.69 14.96
CA GLN A 1092 4.26 -16.67 14.06
C GLN A 1092 5.26 -15.56 14.40
N PHE A 1093 4.78 -14.38 14.82
CA PHE A 1093 5.62 -13.24 15.16
C PHE A 1093 5.93 -13.16 16.66
N GLN A 1094 4.91 -13.03 17.52
CA GLN A 1094 5.09 -12.95 18.97
C GLN A 1094 5.59 -14.28 19.54
N GLY A 1095 4.94 -15.39 19.20
CA GLY A 1095 5.36 -16.73 19.64
C GLY A 1095 6.73 -17.11 19.07
N GLY A 1096 7.03 -16.71 17.83
CA GLY A 1096 8.34 -16.89 17.20
C GLY A 1096 9.46 -16.09 17.89
N LEU A 1097 9.20 -14.83 18.26
CA LEU A 1097 10.13 -14.02 19.06
C LEU A 1097 10.32 -14.60 20.45
N GLN A 1098 9.25 -15.07 21.09
CA GLN A 1098 9.36 -15.71 22.39
C GLN A 1098 10.17 -17.01 22.27
N ALA A 1099 9.98 -17.78 21.21
CA ALA A 1099 10.72 -19.03 21.00
C ALA A 1099 12.22 -18.80 20.81
N ALA A 1100 12.59 -17.76 20.04
CA ALA A 1100 13.95 -17.39 19.67
C ALA A 1100 14.75 -16.71 20.80
#